data_AF-A0A5R8T0U3-F1
#
_entry.id   AF-A0A5R8T0U3-F1
#
_cell.length_a   1.000
_cell.length_b   1.000
_cell.length_c   1.000
_cell.angle_alpha   90.00
_cell.angle_beta   90.00
_cell.angle_gamma   90.00
#
_symmetry.space_group_name_H-M   'P 1'
#
loop_
_entity.id
_entity.type
_entity.pdbx_description
1 polymer ?
#
loop_
_entity_poly.entity_id
_entity_poly.type
_entity_poly.pdbx_seq_one_letter_code
_entity_poly.pdbx_strand_id
1 'polypeptide(L)'
;MSELKIAVSRSCPDCFSTHRECVNIDKSNYIDVAAIILSVNDVEHGKLDEIDATGYGIPVFIATENEERVPAEYLPRISGVFEHCESRKEFYGRQLETAASHYETQLRPPFFRALVDYVNQGNSAFDCPGHQGGEFFRRHPAGNQFVEYFGEMLFRSDLCNADVAMGDLLIHEGAPCIAQQHAAKVFNADKTYFVLNGTSSSNKVVLNALLTPGDLVLFDRNNHKSNHHGALLQAGATPVYLETARNPYGFIGGIDAHCFEESYLRELITEVAPQRAKEARPFRLAVIQLGTYDGTIYNARQVVDKIGHLCDYILFDSAWVGYEQFIPMMADCSPLLLELNENDPGILVTQSVHKQQAGFSQTSQIHKKDSHIKGQQRYVPHKRMNNAFMMHASTSPFYPLFAALDINAKMHEGVSGRNMWMDCVVNGINARKLILDNCQHIRPFVPELVDGKPWQSYETAQIAVDLRFFKFVPGEHWHSFEGYAENQYFVDPCKLLLTTPGIDARNGEYEAFGVPATILANFLRENGVVPEKCDLNSILFLLTPAEDMAKLQQLVALLVRFEKLLEADAPLAEVLPSIYKQHEERYAGYTLRQLCQEMHDLYARHNVKQLQKEMFRKEHFPRVSMNPQEANYAYLRGEVELVRLPDAEGRIAAEGALPYPPGVLCVVPGEIWGGAVLRYFSALEEGINLLPGFAPELQGVYIEEHDGRKQVWCYVIKPRDAQSALLKGEKL
;
A
#
# COMPACT_ATOMS: atom_id res chain seq x y z
N MET A 1 -6.76 -13.46 27.94
CA MET A 1 -5.99 -14.12 26.86
C MET A 1 -5.54 -15.48 27.38
N SER A 2 -5.52 -16.51 26.53
CA SER A 2 -4.89 -17.79 26.90
C SER A 2 -3.39 -17.60 27.06
N GLU A 3 -2.78 -18.26 28.04
CA GLU A 3 -1.33 -18.33 28.20
C GLU A 3 -0.71 -19.06 27.00
N LEU A 4 0.47 -18.61 26.55
CA LEU A 4 1.25 -19.32 25.55
C LEU A 4 1.75 -20.66 26.10
N LYS A 5 1.94 -21.61 25.20
CA LYS A 5 2.25 -23.01 25.49
C LYS A 5 3.75 -23.21 25.71
N ILE A 6 4.13 -24.38 26.22
CA ILE A 6 5.53 -24.83 26.26
C ILE A 6 5.72 -25.90 25.19
N ALA A 7 6.69 -25.74 24.30
CA ALA A 7 7.03 -26.79 23.35
C ALA A 7 8.12 -27.70 23.93
N VAL A 8 7.88 -29.01 23.92
CA VAL A 8 8.75 -30.01 24.55
C VAL A 8 9.05 -31.11 23.55
N SER A 9 10.32 -31.48 23.42
CA SER A 9 10.72 -32.65 22.64
C SER A 9 10.30 -33.95 23.34
N ARG A 10 9.97 -34.99 22.55
CA ARG A 10 9.61 -36.32 23.08
C ARG A 10 10.76 -37.04 23.75
N SER A 11 11.99 -36.69 23.39
CA SER A 11 13.22 -37.25 23.96
C SER A 11 13.62 -36.59 25.27
N CYS A 12 12.91 -35.54 25.71
CA CYS A 12 13.23 -34.88 26.97
C CYS A 12 12.86 -35.76 28.18
N PRO A 13 13.74 -35.86 29.19
CA PRO A 13 13.37 -36.40 30.48
C PRO A 13 12.30 -35.55 31.17
N ASP A 14 11.55 -36.17 32.08
CA ASP A 14 10.64 -35.47 32.99
C ASP A 14 11.46 -34.68 34.03
N CYS A 15 11.82 -33.44 33.68
CA CYS A 15 12.75 -32.60 34.47
C CYS A 15 12.12 -31.33 35.04
N PHE A 16 10.86 -31.01 34.73
CA PHE A 16 10.22 -29.76 35.16
C PHE A 16 8.72 -29.94 35.40
N SER A 17 8.12 -29.02 36.16
CA SER A 17 6.67 -28.92 36.33
C SER A 17 6.14 -27.62 35.73
N THR A 18 5.02 -27.65 35.00
CA THR A 18 4.35 -26.42 34.53
C THR A 18 2.83 -26.57 34.55
N HIS A 19 2.12 -25.46 34.68
CA HIS A 19 0.67 -25.37 34.54
C HIS A 19 0.24 -25.03 33.11
N ARG A 20 1.17 -24.56 32.27
CA ARG A 20 0.95 -24.25 30.86
C ARG A 20 0.74 -25.53 30.06
N GLU A 21 -0.08 -25.45 29.02
CA GLU A 21 -0.25 -26.55 28.07
C GLU A 21 1.10 -26.88 27.43
N CYS A 22 1.47 -28.16 27.44
CA CYS A 22 2.69 -28.65 26.78
C CYS A 22 2.34 -29.26 25.43
N VAL A 23 3.01 -28.81 24.38
CA VAL A 23 2.87 -29.33 23.02
C VAL A 23 4.15 -29.99 22.56
N ASN A 24 4.01 -30.96 21.66
CA ASN A 24 5.16 -31.58 21.02
C ASN A 24 5.81 -30.58 20.06
N ILE A 25 7.13 -30.44 20.15
CA ILE A 25 7.90 -29.50 19.31
C ILE A 25 7.78 -29.78 17.80
N ASP A 26 7.78 -31.04 17.38
CA ASP A 26 7.64 -31.45 15.96
C ASP A 26 6.25 -31.16 15.38
N LYS A 27 5.29 -30.79 16.23
CA LYS A 27 3.93 -30.40 15.83
C LYS A 27 3.67 -28.90 15.96
N SER A 28 4.63 -28.13 16.46
CA SER A 28 4.50 -26.70 16.67
C SER A 28 5.05 -25.92 15.49
N ASN A 29 4.42 -24.79 15.19
CA ASN A 29 4.98 -23.74 14.31
C ASN A 29 5.62 -22.60 15.13
N TYR A 30 5.77 -22.79 16.44
CA TYR A 30 6.37 -21.88 17.41
C TYR A 30 5.62 -20.55 17.67
N ILE A 31 4.51 -20.27 16.98
CA ILE A 31 3.76 -19.00 17.11
C ILE A 31 3.06 -18.89 18.47
N ASP A 32 2.57 -20.01 19.01
CA ASP A 32 1.83 -20.07 20.27
C ASP A 32 2.69 -20.57 21.45
N VAL A 33 4.02 -20.45 21.35
CA VAL A 33 4.99 -21.02 22.30
C VAL A 33 5.75 -19.92 23.06
N ALA A 34 5.83 -20.08 24.39
CA ALA A 34 6.50 -19.15 25.29
C ALA A 34 7.95 -19.55 25.64
N ALA A 35 8.24 -20.86 25.63
CA ALA A 35 9.55 -21.42 25.86
C ALA A 35 9.64 -22.83 25.26
N ILE A 36 10.86 -23.27 24.95
CA ILE A 36 11.14 -24.55 24.32
C ILE A 36 12.06 -25.38 25.21
N ILE A 37 11.82 -26.69 25.27
CA ILE A 37 12.66 -27.65 25.98
C ILE A 37 13.10 -28.74 25.01
N LEU A 38 14.42 -28.82 24.79
CA LEU A 38 15.08 -29.78 23.91
C LEU A 38 15.92 -30.78 24.71
N SER A 39 16.14 -31.97 24.17
CA SER A 39 17.18 -32.89 24.63
C SER A 39 18.54 -32.53 24.00
N VAL A 40 19.64 -33.06 24.56
CA VAL A 40 20.97 -32.93 23.92
C VAL A 40 20.95 -33.48 22.49
N ASN A 41 20.28 -34.61 22.28
CA ASN A 41 20.13 -35.23 20.97
C ASN A 41 19.45 -34.29 19.96
N ASP A 42 18.42 -33.53 20.35
CA ASP A 42 17.74 -32.61 19.42
C ASP A 42 18.67 -31.48 18.96
N VAL A 43 19.52 -30.99 19.86
CA VAL A 43 20.49 -29.94 19.55
C VAL A 43 21.55 -30.46 18.58
N GLU A 44 22.08 -31.66 18.80
CA GLU A 44 23.05 -32.31 17.90
C GLU A 44 22.45 -32.59 16.51
N HIS A 45 21.13 -32.76 16.42
CA HIS A 45 20.40 -32.90 15.14
C HIS A 45 19.96 -31.56 14.53
N GLY A 46 20.45 -30.43 15.03
CA GLY A 46 20.25 -29.11 14.43
C GLY A 46 18.91 -28.43 14.79
N LYS A 47 18.16 -28.95 15.77
CA LYS A 47 16.85 -28.35 16.14
C LYS A 47 16.97 -26.93 16.68
N LEU A 48 18.07 -26.63 17.37
CA LEU A 48 18.36 -25.28 17.85
C LEU A 48 18.63 -24.31 16.69
N ASP A 49 19.26 -24.75 15.60
CA ASP A 49 19.47 -23.95 14.41
C ASP A 49 18.14 -23.65 13.69
N GLU A 50 17.23 -24.62 13.64
CA GLU A 50 15.87 -24.44 13.11
C GLU A 50 15.09 -23.38 13.91
N ILE A 51 15.16 -23.43 15.24
CA ILE A 51 14.49 -22.46 16.12
C ILE A 51 15.09 -21.07 15.95
N ASP A 52 16.42 -20.95 15.96
CA ASP A 52 17.09 -19.66 15.79
C ASP A 52 16.80 -19.05 14.41
N ALA A 53 16.68 -19.90 13.38
CA ALA A 53 16.30 -19.47 12.03
C ALA A 53 14.91 -18.83 11.97
N THR A 54 13.98 -19.13 12.90
CA THR A 54 12.68 -18.43 12.97
C THR A 54 12.84 -16.94 13.30
N GLY A 55 13.89 -16.58 14.04
CA GLY A 55 14.10 -15.22 14.54
C GLY A 55 13.12 -14.77 15.63
N TYR A 56 12.33 -15.67 16.21
CA TYR A 56 11.37 -15.33 17.27
C TYR A 56 12.02 -15.05 18.63
N GLY A 57 13.22 -15.58 18.88
CA GLY A 57 13.95 -15.36 20.13
C GLY A 57 13.30 -16.06 21.33
N ILE A 58 12.63 -17.20 21.11
CA ILE A 58 11.98 -17.98 22.15
C ILE A 58 13.07 -18.55 23.09
N PRO A 59 12.92 -18.42 24.42
CA PRO A 59 13.90 -19.00 25.36
C PRO A 59 13.93 -20.52 25.26
N VAL A 60 15.13 -21.08 25.02
CA VAL A 60 15.37 -22.52 24.88
C VAL A 60 16.09 -23.08 26.11
N PHE A 61 15.58 -24.16 26.67
CA PHE A 61 16.19 -24.93 27.75
C PHE A 61 16.60 -26.31 27.26
N ILE A 62 17.73 -26.83 27.74
CA ILE A 62 18.19 -28.18 27.41
C ILE A 62 18.00 -29.11 28.59
N ALA A 63 17.24 -30.17 28.39
CA ALA A 63 17.04 -31.24 29.34
C ALA A 63 18.16 -32.29 29.18
N THR A 64 18.79 -32.69 30.28
CA THR A 64 19.91 -33.65 30.32
C THR A 64 19.61 -34.78 31.29
N GLU A 65 20.04 -36.00 30.97
CA GLU A 65 20.04 -37.14 31.89
C GLU A 65 21.48 -37.53 32.30
N ASN A 66 21.67 -37.97 33.55
CA ASN A 66 22.94 -38.54 34.03
C ASN A 66 24.15 -37.58 33.86
N GLU A 67 25.30 -38.10 33.39
CA GLU A 67 26.53 -37.35 33.14
C GLU A 67 26.53 -36.60 31.79
N GLU A 68 25.39 -36.50 31.10
CA GLU A 68 25.29 -35.72 29.86
C GLU A 68 25.71 -34.27 30.07
N ARG A 69 26.36 -33.71 29.05
CA ARG A 69 26.83 -32.33 29.03
C ARG A 69 26.40 -31.69 27.73
N VAL A 70 25.77 -30.52 27.82
CA VAL A 70 25.49 -29.70 26.64
C VAL A 70 26.81 -29.28 26.00
N PRO A 71 27.02 -29.52 24.69
CA PRO A 71 28.24 -29.10 24.02
C PRO A 71 28.48 -27.59 24.15
N ALA A 72 29.75 -27.21 24.34
CA ALA A 72 30.12 -25.84 24.71
C ALA A 72 29.70 -24.77 23.67
N GLU A 73 29.57 -25.16 22.41
CA GLU A 73 29.15 -24.28 21.32
C GLU A 73 27.69 -23.80 21.43
N TYR A 74 26.82 -24.55 22.12
CA TYR A 74 25.40 -24.21 22.26
C TYR A 74 25.10 -23.43 23.54
N LEU A 75 25.99 -23.45 24.54
CA LEU A 75 25.80 -22.75 25.81
C LEU A 75 25.45 -21.25 25.67
N PRO A 76 26.01 -20.47 24.72
CA PRO A 76 25.66 -19.07 24.55
C PRO A 76 24.25 -18.81 23.99
N ARG A 77 23.59 -19.84 23.45
CA ARG A 77 22.31 -19.74 22.72
C ARG A 77 21.11 -20.18 23.56
N ILE A 78 21.35 -20.79 24.72
CA ILE A 78 20.29 -21.37 25.57
C ILE A 78 20.05 -20.52 26.81
N SER A 79 18.83 -20.60 27.35
CA SER A 79 18.39 -19.92 28.56
C SER A 79 18.68 -20.70 29.84
N GLY A 80 18.89 -22.02 29.74
CA GLY A 80 19.25 -22.84 30.89
C GLY A 80 19.36 -24.33 30.58
N VAL A 81 19.83 -25.10 31.56
CA VAL A 81 19.96 -26.57 31.50
C VAL A 81 19.18 -27.18 32.67
N PHE A 82 18.31 -28.15 32.36
CA PHE A 82 17.50 -28.88 33.34
C PHE A 82 18.01 -30.32 33.43
N GLU A 83 18.58 -30.67 34.59
CA GLU A 83 19.03 -32.02 34.86
C GLU A 83 17.86 -32.84 35.42
N HIS A 84 17.65 -34.06 34.92
CA HIS A 84 16.62 -34.94 35.47
C HIS A 84 16.87 -35.24 36.96
N CYS A 85 16.08 -34.60 37.82
CA CYS A 85 16.18 -34.74 39.27
C CYS A 85 14.83 -34.43 39.92
N GLU A 86 14.21 -35.44 40.55
CA GLU A 86 12.89 -35.30 41.18
C GLU A 86 12.80 -34.13 42.17
N SER A 87 13.86 -33.88 42.95
CA SER A 87 13.87 -32.80 43.96
C SER A 87 13.95 -31.38 43.36
N ARG A 88 14.24 -31.26 42.06
CA ARG A 88 14.43 -29.96 41.38
C ARG A 88 13.33 -29.64 40.36
N LYS A 89 12.38 -30.54 40.09
CA LYS A 89 11.30 -30.32 39.10
C LYS A 89 10.53 -29.01 39.31
N GLU A 90 10.13 -28.72 40.55
CA GLU A 90 9.44 -27.47 40.87
C GLU A 90 10.32 -26.23 40.68
N PHE A 91 11.61 -26.34 40.98
CA PHE A 91 12.56 -25.25 40.79
C PHE A 91 12.76 -24.94 39.29
N TYR A 92 12.98 -25.97 38.47
CA TYR A 92 13.06 -25.82 37.02
C TYR A 92 11.75 -25.30 36.41
N GLY A 93 10.61 -25.75 36.95
CA GLY A 93 9.29 -25.19 36.62
C GLY A 93 9.19 -23.68 36.84
N ARG A 94 9.69 -23.18 37.98
CA ARG A 94 9.72 -21.72 38.26
C ARG A 94 10.66 -20.96 37.32
N GLN A 95 11.80 -21.53 36.96
CA GLN A 95 12.73 -20.93 35.99
C GLN A 95 12.10 -20.83 34.59
N LEU A 96 11.46 -21.92 34.15
CA LEU A 96 10.74 -21.99 32.89
C LEU A 96 9.61 -20.95 32.84
N GLU A 97 8.78 -20.88 33.89
CA GLU A 97 7.69 -19.92 33.96
C GLU A 97 8.18 -18.47 33.93
N THR A 98 9.28 -18.18 34.63
CA THR A 98 9.88 -16.84 34.63
C THR A 98 10.32 -16.45 33.22
N ALA A 99 10.96 -17.37 32.49
CA ALA A 99 11.39 -17.11 31.11
C ALA A 99 10.19 -16.98 30.15
N ALA A 100 9.20 -17.86 30.25
CA ALA A 100 7.97 -17.82 29.45
C ALA A 100 7.20 -16.50 29.63
N SER A 101 6.94 -16.11 30.89
CA SER A 101 6.28 -14.85 31.23
C SER A 101 7.09 -13.63 30.76
N HIS A 102 8.43 -13.69 30.85
CA HIS A 102 9.29 -12.63 30.35
C HIS A 102 9.17 -12.48 28.82
N TYR A 103 9.20 -13.58 28.09
CA TYR A 103 9.04 -13.60 26.64
C TYR A 103 7.67 -13.06 26.20
N GLU A 104 6.57 -13.52 26.82
CA GLU A 104 5.22 -12.99 26.56
C GLU A 104 5.12 -11.47 26.76
N THR A 105 5.80 -10.96 27.78
CA THR A 105 5.85 -9.52 28.06
C THR A 105 6.63 -8.76 27.00
N GLN A 106 7.69 -9.36 26.43
CA GLN A 106 8.49 -8.76 25.35
C GLN A 106 7.80 -8.80 23.97
N LEU A 107 6.89 -9.75 23.74
CA LEU A 107 6.08 -9.81 22.51
C LEU A 107 5.13 -8.61 22.37
N ARG A 108 4.75 -7.99 23.50
CA ARG A 108 3.85 -6.83 23.49
C ARG A 108 4.68 -5.55 23.37
N PRO A 109 4.60 -4.83 22.24
CA PRO A 109 5.30 -3.56 22.08
C PRO A 109 4.72 -2.48 23.00
N PRO A 110 5.41 -1.32 23.15
CA PRO A 110 5.21 -0.41 24.27
C PRO A 110 3.76 0.05 24.52
N PHE A 111 3.03 0.43 23.46
CA PHE A 111 1.66 0.90 23.58
C PHE A 111 0.68 -0.25 23.74
N PHE A 112 0.82 -1.33 22.95
CA PHE A 112 -0.07 -2.48 23.09
C PHE A 112 0.03 -3.12 24.48
N ARG A 113 1.24 -3.21 25.05
CA ARG A 113 1.44 -3.67 26.42
C ARG A 113 0.69 -2.80 27.44
N ALA A 114 0.88 -1.48 27.37
CA ALA A 114 0.18 -0.54 28.25
C ALA A 114 -1.34 -0.66 28.14
N LEU A 115 -1.86 -0.84 26.92
CA LEU A 115 -3.30 -1.02 26.66
C LEU A 115 -3.84 -2.30 27.30
N VAL A 116 -3.13 -3.42 27.13
CA VAL A 116 -3.49 -4.71 27.74
C VAL A 116 -3.47 -4.62 29.26
N ASP A 117 -2.42 -4.02 29.83
CA ASP A 117 -2.28 -3.86 31.27
C ASP A 117 -3.38 -2.95 31.84
N TYR A 118 -3.77 -1.90 31.11
CA TYR A 118 -4.85 -1.00 31.49
C TYR A 118 -6.21 -1.71 31.49
N VAL A 119 -6.53 -2.42 30.40
CA VAL A 119 -7.80 -3.16 30.28
C VAL A 119 -7.92 -4.23 31.38
N ASN A 120 -6.84 -4.94 31.69
CA ASN A 120 -6.84 -5.99 32.71
C ASN A 120 -7.03 -5.47 34.14
N GLN A 121 -6.84 -4.17 34.41
CA GLN A 121 -7.13 -3.58 35.72
C GLN A 121 -8.63 -3.50 36.02
N GLY A 122 -9.50 -3.60 34.99
CA GLY A 122 -10.95 -3.59 35.19
C GLY A 122 -11.49 -2.26 35.70
N ASN A 123 -10.90 -1.14 35.25
CA ASN A 123 -11.29 0.20 35.67
C ASN A 123 -12.76 0.50 35.31
N SER A 124 -13.46 1.21 36.21
CA SER A 124 -14.83 1.68 35.95
C SER A 124 -14.79 3.01 35.20
N ALA A 125 -15.15 2.98 33.91
CA ALA A 125 -15.16 4.15 33.04
C ALA A 125 -16.38 5.06 33.30
N PHE A 126 -16.13 6.35 33.51
CA PHE A 126 -17.15 7.41 33.60
C PHE A 126 -16.86 8.58 32.63
N ASP A 127 -15.92 8.36 31.74
CA ASP A 127 -15.42 9.25 30.70
C ASP A 127 -15.96 8.85 29.31
N CYS A 128 -15.30 9.33 28.26
CA CYS A 128 -15.56 8.91 26.89
C CYS A 128 -14.72 7.68 26.53
N PRO A 129 -15.14 6.83 25.58
CA PRO A 129 -16.37 6.91 24.78
C PRO A 129 -17.64 6.59 25.57
N GLY A 130 -18.78 7.18 25.17
CA GLY A 130 -20.05 7.07 25.90
C GLY A 130 -20.65 5.66 26.00
N HIS A 131 -20.13 4.68 25.25
CA HIS A 131 -20.52 3.28 25.42
C HIS A 131 -19.85 2.59 26.61
N GLN A 132 -18.78 3.18 27.16
CA GLN A 132 -18.11 2.77 28.41
C GLN A 132 -17.82 1.27 28.47
N GLY A 133 -16.94 0.79 27.59
CA GLY A 133 -16.63 -0.65 27.50
C GLY A 133 -17.68 -1.50 26.77
N GLY A 134 -18.68 -0.86 26.16
CA GLY A 134 -19.71 -1.51 25.33
C GLY A 134 -21.03 -1.73 26.08
N GLU A 135 -21.09 -1.36 27.37
CA GLU A 135 -22.27 -1.52 28.22
C GLU A 135 -23.50 -0.81 27.67
N PHE A 136 -23.35 0.35 27.03
CA PHE A 136 -24.51 1.02 26.42
C PHE A 136 -25.08 0.20 25.25
N PHE A 137 -24.24 -0.35 24.37
CA PHE A 137 -24.70 -1.20 23.27
C PHE A 137 -25.49 -2.40 23.78
N ARG A 138 -25.05 -3.02 24.88
CA ARG A 138 -25.74 -4.17 25.50
C ARG A 138 -27.14 -3.88 26.00
N ARG A 139 -27.51 -2.60 26.16
CA ARG A 139 -28.86 -2.21 26.55
C ARG A 139 -29.88 -2.29 25.41
N HIS A 140 -29.44 -2.54 24.17
CA HIS A 140 -30.33 -2.68 23.02
C HIS A 140 -30.05 -4.01 22.29
N PRO A 141 -31.07 -4.79 21.86
CA PRO A 141 -30.85 -6.07 21.18
C PRO A 141 -29.91 -5.99 19.96
N ALA A 142 -30.07 -4.94 19.14
CA ALA A 142 -29.17 -4.72 18.00
C ALA A 142 -27.73 -4.38 18.44
N GLY A 143 -27.57 -3.63 19.53
CA GLY A 143 -26.25 -3.31 20.07
C GLY A 143 -25.59 -4.51 20.76
N ASN A 144 -26.37 -5.38 21.40
CA ASN A 144 -25.82 -6.60 21.97
C ASN A 144 -25.28 -7.54 20.88
N GLN A 145 -26.02 -7.72 19.76
CA GLN A 145 -25.51 -8.46 18.60
C GLN A 145 -24.22 -7.84 18.04
N PHE A 146 -24.14 -6.51 18.00
CA PHE A 146 -22.93 -5.80 17.56
C PHE A 146 -21.72 -6.13 18.46
N VAL A 147 -21.89 -6.09 19.79
CA VAL A 147 -20.79 -6.39 20.70
C VAL A 147 -20.45 -7.89 20.72
N GLU A 148 -21.43 -8.78 20.60
CA GLU A 148 -21.18 -10.22 20.47
C GLU A 148 -20.39 -10.55 19.20
N TYR A 149 -20.70 -9.88 18.09
CA TYR A 149 -20.02 -10.07 16.83
C TYR A 149 -18.54 -9.65 16.87
N PHE A 150 -18.24 -8.47 17.42
CA PHE A 150 -16.87 -7.95 17.49
C PHE A 150 -16.07 -8.46 18.70
N GLY A 151 -16.76 -8.92 19.75
CA GLY A 151 -16.16 -9.31 21.01
C GLY A 151 -15.92 -8.12 21.96
N GLU A 152 -15.98 -8.40 23.26
CA GLU A 152 -15.91 -7.38 24.33
C GLU A 152 -14.60 -6.59 24.34
N MET A 153 -13.46 -7.23 24.04
CA MET A 153 -12.15 -6.61 24.16
C MET A 153 -11.98 -5.39 23.27
N LEU A 154 -12.59 -5.38 22.08
CA LEU A 154 -12.56 -4.23 21.18
C LEU A 154 -13.09 -2.97 21.89
N PHE A 155 -14.24 -3.09 22.56
CA PHE A 155 -14.91 -1.99 23.26
C PHE A 155 -14.24 -1.61 24.57
N ARG A 156 -13.66 -2.58 25.28
CA ARG A 156 -12.90 -2.31 26.51
C ARG A 156 -11.58 -1.58 26.21
N SER A 157 -11.03 -1.79 25.02
CA SER A 157 -9.83 -1.10 24.53
C SER A 157 -10.10 0.23 23.82
N ASP A 158 -11.38 0.63 23.68
CA ASP A 158 -11.76 1.93 23.14
C ASP A 158 -11.78 2.96 24.28
N LEU A 159 -10.69 3.71 24.38
CA LEU A 159 -10.32 4.60 25.50
C LEU A 159 -10.14 6.04 25.01
N CYS A 160 -9.98 6.98 25.93
CA CYS A 160 -9.77 8.39 25.60
C CYS A 160 -8.62 9.04 26.38
N ASN A 161 -8.43 10.34 26.18
CA ASN A 161 -7.37 11.12 26.82
C ASN A 161 -7.52 11.25 28.35
N ALA A 162 -8.68 10.91 28.92
CA ALA A 162 -8.86 10.87 30.37
C ALA A 162 -8.17 9.66 31.02
N ASP A 163 -7.87 8.61 30.25
CA ASP A 163 -7.11 7.44 30.67
C ASP A 163 -5.61 7.74 30.73
N VAL A 164 -5.19 8.69 31.58
CA VAL A 164 -3.84 9.28 31.60
C VAL A 164 -2.68 8.28 31.73
N ALA A 165 -2.95 7.07 32.23
CA ALA A 165 -1.97 5.98 32.28
C ALA A 165 -1.49 5.55 30.87
N MET A 166 -2.30 5.79 29.84
CA MET A 166 -1.98 5.52 28.44
C MET A 166 -1.10 6.61 27.80
N GLY A 167 -0.86 7.75 28.47
CA GLY A 167 -0.12 8.87 27.90
C GLY A 167 -0.94 9.73 26.93
N ASP A 168 -0.27 10.41 26.01
CA ASP A 168 -0.90 11.34 25.07
C ASP A 168 -0.45 11.08 23.63
N LEU A 169 -1.41 10.79 22.75
CA LEU A 169 -1.16 10.44 21.35
C LEU A 169 -0.92 11.67 20.44
N LEU A 170 -1.31 12.87 20.85
CA LEU A 170 -1.26 14.10 20.05
C LEU A 170 0.01 14.91 20.30
N ILE A 171 0.42 15.00 21.56
CA ILE A 171 1.69 15.64 21.95
C ILE A 171 2.82 14.63 22.20
N HIS A 172 2.53 13.34 22.02
CA HIS A 172 3.50 12.23 22.02
C HIS A 172 4.18 12.07 23.38
N GLU A 173 3.42 11.73 24.40
CA GLU A 173 3.91 11.47 25.76
C GLU A 173 3.55 10.05 26.22
N GLY A 174 4.34 9.49 27.14
CA GLY A 174 4.11 8.15 27.68
C GLY A 174 4.28 7.03 26.64
N ALA A 175 3.43 6.00 26.73
CA ALA A 175 3.50 4.83 25.86
C ALA A 175 3.43 5.14 24.35
N PRO A 176 2.58 6.07 23.87
CA PRO A 176 2.54 6.51 22.47
C PRO A 176 3.91 6.98 21.94
N CYS A 177 4.63 7.79 22.72
CA CYS A 177 5.95 8.30 22.35
C CYS A 177 6.96 7.16 22.19
N ILE A 178 6.95 6.21 23.12
CA ILE A 178 7.87 5.07 23.14
C ILE A 178 7.59 4.14 21.96
N ALA A 179 6.31 3.88 21.65
CA ALA A 179 5.89 3.11 20.46
C ALA A 179 6.37 3.75 19.16
N GLN A 180 6.16 5.05 18.99
CA GLN A 180 6.66 5.78 17.82
C GLN A 180 8.19 5.80 17.73
N GLN A 181 8.90 5.89 18.85
CA GLN A 181 10.36 5.78 18.89
C GLN A 181 10.84 4.38 18.53
N HIS A 182 10.12 3.33 18.95
CA HIS A 182 10.40 1.95 18.53
C HIS A 182 10.22 1.80 17.03
N ALA A 183 9.08 2.25 16.48
CA ALA A 183 8.85 2.27 15.04
C ALA A 183 9.92 3.06 14.27
N ALA A 184 10.36 4.22 14.78
CA ALA A 184 11.43 4.99 14.17
C ALA A 184 12.75 4.21 14.07
N LYS A 185 13.09 3.39 15.08
CA LYS A 185 14.27 2.51 15.02
C LYS A 185 14.09 1.39 13.99
N VAL A 186 12.93 0.73 13.98
CA VAL A 186 12.63 -0.36 13.04
C VAL A 186 12.69 0.12 11.59
N PHE A 187 12.13 1.31 11.30
CA PHE A 187 12.09 1.91 9.96
C PHE A 187 13.28 2.84 9.65
N ASN A 188 14.35 2.84 10.47
CA ASN A 188 15.55 3.67 10.25
C ASN A 188 15.28 5.19 10.01
N ALA A 189 14.35 5.76 10.78
CA ALA A 189 13.94 7.16 10.71
C ALA A 189 14.34 7.93 11.98
N ASP A 190 14.49 9.26 11.88
CA ASP A 190 14.73 10.10 13.07
C ASP A 190 13.49 10.21 13.95
N LYS A 191 12.30 10.25 13.32
CA LYS A 191 10.98 10.25 13.97
C LYS A 191 9.95 9.52 13.12
N THR A 192 9.00 8.88 13.81
CA THR A 192 7.79 8.31 13.21
C THR A 192 6.56 8.94 13.85
N TYR A 193 5.55 9.27 13.05
CA TYR A 193 4.24 9.71 13.52
C TYR A 193 3.20 8.67 13.10
N PHE A 194 2.37 8.24 14.05
CA PHE A 194 1.24 7.34 13.78
C PHE A 194 0.01 8.14 13.39
N VAL A 195 -0.58 7.82 12.24
CA VAL A 195 -1.72 8.55 11.66
C VAL A 195 -2.87 7.57 11.45
N LEU A 196 -4.01 7.87 12.06
CA LEU A 196 -5.16 6.96 12.13
C LEU A 196 -6.28 7.27 11.12
N ASN A 197 -6.01 8.15 10.14
CA ASN A 197 -6.98 8.51 9.10
C ASN A 197 -6.39 8.34 7.68
N GLY A 198 -5.59 7.29 7.52
CA GLY A 198 -4.94 6.84 6.30
C GLY A 198 -3.82 7.76 5.81
N THR A 199 -3.06 7.26 4.83
CA THR A 199 -1.99 8.03 4.18
C THR A 199 -2.53 9.26 3.46
N SER A 200 -3.82 9.28 3.12
CA SER A 200 -4.55 10.47 2.70
C SER A 200 -4.41 11.64 3.67
N SER A 201 -4.32 11.39 4.97
CA SER A 201 -4.10 12.41 6.00
C SER A 201 -2.61 12.62 6.27
N SER A 202 -1.80 11.55 6.27
CA SER A 202 -0.33 11.63 6.39
C SER A 202 0.29 12.55 5.34
N ASN A 203 -0.15 12.44 4.09
CA ASN A 203 0.29 13.33 3.02
C ASN A 203 -0.09 14.77 3.33
N LYS A 204 -1.34 15.04 3.73
CA LYS A 204 -1.77 16.42 4.08
C LYS A 204 -0.97 16.98 5.26
N VAL A 205 -0.64 16.17 6.26
CA VAL A 205 0.21 16.59 7.38
C VAL A 205 1.58 17.04 6.87
N VAL A 206 2.23 16.22 6.04
CA VAL A 206 3.54 16.57 5.45
C VAL A 206 3.45 17.84 4.60
N LEU A 207 2.47 17.88 3.69
CA LEU A 207 2.32 18.96 2.72
C LEU A 207 2.02 20.30 3.41
N ASN A 208 1.08 20.33 4.36
CA ASN A 208 0.75 21.55 5.12
C ASN A 208 1.80 21.93 6.17
N ALA A 209 2.77 21.06 6.48
CA ALA A 209 3.92 21.43 7.32
C ALA A 209 5.03 22.16 6.54
N LEU A 210 5.07 21.95 5.22
CA LEU A 210 6.17 22.36 4.36
C LEU A 210 5.83 23.49 3.40
N LEU A 211 4.64 23.43 2.79
CA LEU A 211 4.24 24.22 1.63
C LEU A 211 3.36 25.40 2.02
N THR A 212 3.50 26.47 1.26
CA THR A 212 2.72 27.70 1.36
C THR A 212 2.44 28.29 -0.04
N PRO A 213 1.52 29.26 -0.17
CA PRO A 213 1.30 29.93 -1.45
C PRO A 213 2.59 30.58 -1.98
N GLY A 214 2.92 30.29 -3.23
CA GLY A 214 4.15 30.75 -3.89
C GLY A 214 5.32 29.75 -3.84
N ASP A 215 5.25 28.70 -3.02
CA ASP A 215 6.20 27.60 -3.08
C ASP A 215 6.04 26.79 -4.37
N LEU A 216 7.17 26.37 -4.97
CA LEU A 216 7.18 25.39 -6.05
C LEU A 216 7.24 23.98 -5.45
N VAL A 217 6.36 23.11 -5.94
CA VAL A 217 6.38 21.68 -5.64
C VAL A 217 6.67 20.90 -6.92
N LEU A 218 7.76 20.12 -6.92
CA LEU A 218 8.07 19.20 -8.02
C LEU A 218 7.15 17.99 -7.89
N PHE A 219 6.31 17.76 -8.91
CA PHE A 219 5.09 17.00 -8.72
C PHE A 219 4.98 15.86 -9.73
N ASP A 220 5.17 14.62 -9.25
CA ASP A 220 4.87 13.42 -10.03
C ASP A 220 3.39 13.43 -10.50
N ARG A 221 3.12 13.29 -11.80
CA ARG A 221 1.74 13.29 -12.32
C ARG A 221 0.97 12.02 -11.91
N ASN A 222 1.64 10.97 -11.42
CA ASN A 222 1.00 9.79 -10.82
C ASN A 222 0.49 10.02 -9.39
N ASN A 223 0.79 11.18 -8.78
CA ASN A 223 0.48 11.42 -7.39
C ASN A 223 -1.00 11.18 -7.06
N HIS A 224 -1.25 10.53 -5.94
CA HIS A 224 -2.61 10.28 -5.48
C HIS A 224 -3.36 11.59 -5.21
N LYS A 225 -4.71 11.56 -5.28
CA LYS A 225 -5.56 12.75 -5.06
C LYS A 225 -5.28 13.45 -3.72
N SER A 226 -4.83 12.74 -2.69
CA SER A 226 -4.45 13.33 -1.41
C SER A 226 -3.27 14.31 -1.53
N ASN A 227 -2.32 14.06 -2.43
CA ASN A 227 -1.19 14.96 -2.66
C ASN A 227 -1.66 16.24 -3.36
N HIS A 228 -2.59 16.11 -4.32
CA HIS A 228 -3.22 17.27 -4.97
C HIS A 228 -4.02 18.10 -3.95
N HIS A 229 -4.81 17.44 -3.09
CA HIS A 229 -5.58 18.13 -2.05
C HIS A 229 -4.67 18.85 -1.05
N GLY A 230 -3.63 18.20 -0.55
CA GLY A 230 -2.73 18.78 0.46
C GLY A 230 -1.82 19.87 -0.11
N ALA A 231 -1.15 19.60 -1.23
CA ALA A 231 -0.15 20.50 -1.79
C ALA A 231 -0.79 21.69 -2.51
N LEU A 232 -1.81 21.42 -3.34
CA LEU A 232 -2.31 22.40 -4.30
C LEU A 232 -3.54 23.12 -3.75
N LEU A 233 -4.56 22.37 -3.27
CA LEU A 233 -5.81 22.98 -2.81
C LEU A 233 -5.66 23.62 -1.42
N GLN A 234 -5.08 22.89 -0.45
CA GLN A 234 -4.93 23.36 0.92
C GLN A 234 -3.76 24.33 1.07
N ALA A 235 -2.55 23.92 0.69
CA ALA A 235 -1.36 24.74 0.86
C ALA A 235 -1.18 25.83 -0.22
N GLY A 236 -1.81 25.70 -1.39
CA GLY A 236 -1.71 26.70 -2.47
C GLY A 236 -0.37 26.69 -3.22
N ALA A 237 0.39 25.59 -3.14
CA ALA A 237 1.67 25.48 -3.86
C ALA A 237 1.46 25.43 -5.38
N THR A 238 2.48 25.86 -6.12
CA THR A 238 2.48 25.83 -7.59
C THR A 238 3.19 24.56 -8.07
N PRO A 239 2.50 23.65 -8.79
CA PRO A 239 3.09 22.41 -9.24
C PRO A 239 3.99 22.62 -10.46
N VAL A 240 5.12 21.92 -10.48
CA VAL A 240 5.89 21.64 -11.69
C VAL A 240 5.73 20.15 -11.98
N TYR A 241 4.89 19.81 -12.96
CA TYR A 241 4.54 18.42 -13.24
C TYR A 241 5.67 17.68 -13.97
N LEU A 242 5.90 16.44 -13.54
CA LEU A 242 6.75 15.48 -14.24
C LEU A 242 5.86 14.51 -15.01
N GLU A 243 6.14 14.33 -16.31
CA GLU A 243 5.45 13.33 -17.12
C GLU A 243 5.88 11.92 -16.75
N THR A 244 4.97 10.97 -16.95
CA THR A 244 5.13 9.60 -16.49
C THR A 244 4.86 8.60 -17.60
N ALA A 245 5.57 7.48 -17.54
CA ALA A 245 5.43 6.44 -18.53
C ALA A 245 4.10 5.69 -18.35
N ARG A 246 3.50 5.34 -19.48
CA ARG A 246 2.40 4.39 -19.62
C ARG A 246 2.76 3.43 -20.73
N ASN A 247 2.63 2.14 -20.48
CA ASN A 247 2.82 1.12 -21.50
C ASN A 247 1.48 0.81 -22.20
N PRO A 248 1.47 -0.07 -23.22
CA PRO A 248 0.25 -0.42 -23.94
C PRO A 248 -0.88 -1.00 -23.06
N TYR A 249 -0.55 -1.65 -21.94
CA TYR A 249 -1.53 -2.15 -20.96
C TYR A 249 -2.18 -1.04 -20.11
N GLY A 250 -1.70 0.20 -20.21
CA GLY A 250 -2.13 1.32 -19.38
C GLY A 250 -1.49 1.36 -17.99
N PHE A 251 -0.46 0.53 -17.74
CA PHE A 251 0.17 0.46 -16.43
C PHE A 251 0.77 1.79 -16.00
N ILE A 252 0.59 2.11 -14.72
CA ILE A 252 1.23 3.24 -14.06
C ILE A 252 2.72 2.94 -13.92
N GLY A 253 3.51 3.39 -14.88
CA GLY A 253 4.97 3.42 -14.81
C GLY A 253 5.48 4.62 -14.01
N GLY A 254 6.79 4.68 -13.79
CA GLY A 254 7.45 5.82 -13.17
C GLY A 254 7.68 7.02 -14.10
N ILE A 255 8.28 8.06 -13.55
CA ILE A 255 8.73 9.29 -14.22
C ILE A 255 9.81 8.98 -15.27
N ASP A 256 9.74 9.63 -16.42
CA ASP A 256 10.76 9.44 -17.47
C ASP A 256 12.16 9.88 -17.00
N ALA A 257 13.20 9.18 -17.44
CA ALA A 257 14.59 9.46 -17.06
C ALA A 257 15.02 10.92 -17.32
N HIS A 258 14.57 11.52 -18.43
CA HIS A 258 14.90 12.89 -18.79
C HIS A 258 14.28 13.92 -17.83
N CYS A 259 13.18 13.57 -17.14
CA CYS A 259 12.54 14.42 -16.15
C CYS A 259 13.39 14.60 -14.88
N PHE A 260 14.44 13.79 -14.71
CA PHE A 260 15.41 13.95 -13.63
C PHE A 260 16.66 14.76 -14.04
N GLU A 261 16.70 15.29 -15.25
CA GLU A 261 17.80 16.14 -15.70
C GLU A 261 17.56 17.60 -15.27
N GLU A 262 18.54 18.20 -14.59
CA GLU A 262 18.42 19.55 -14.02
C GLU A 262 18.09 20.63 -15.07
N SER A 263 18.67 20.51 -16.27
CA SER A 263 18.42 21.43 -17.38
C SER A 263 16.94 21.47 -17.76
N TYR A 264 16.33 20.30 -17.93
CA TYR A 264 14.91 20.16 -18.21
C TYR A 264 14.03 20.70 -17.08
N LEU A 265 14.37 20.37 -15.82
CA LEU A 265 13.64 20.90 -14.66
C LEU A 265 13.66 22.44 -14.60
N ARG A 266 14.79 23.06 -14.94
CA ARG A 266 14.91 24.53 -15.01
C ARG A 266 14.11 25.14 -16.16
N GLU A 267 13.97 24.45 -17.28
CA GLU A 267 13.06 24.84 -18.36
C GLU A 267 11.60 24.80 -17.89
N LEU A 268 11.18 23.72 -17.22
CA LEU A 268 9.83 23.63 -16.65
C LEU A 268 9.55 24.75 -15.63
N ILE A 269 10.52 25.08 -14.77
CA ILE A 269 10.38 26.20 -13.83
C ILE A 269 10.24 27.52 -14.58
N THR A 270 10.91 27.69 -15.73
CA THR A 270 10.84 28.92 -16.52
C THR A 270 9.43 29.14 -17.09
N GLU A 271 8.70 28.06 -17.42
CA GLU A 271 7.31 28.12 -17.89
C GLU A 271 6.34 28.63 -16.80
N VAL A 272 6.57 28.28 -15.52
CA VAL A 272 5.61 28.57 -14.43
C VAL A 272 6.03 29.68 -13.47
N ALA A 273 7.34 29.85 -13.24
CA ALA A 273 7.90 30.76 -12.24
C ALA A 273 9.34 31.19 -12.64
N PRO A 274 9.50 31.96 -13.74
CA PRO A 274 10.79 32.29 -14.34
C PRO A 274 11.76 32.98 -13.37
N GLN A 275 11.25 33.75 -12.42
CA GLN A 275 12.04 34.41 -11.38
C GLN A 275 12.78 33.42 -10.46
N ARG A 276 12.33 32.16 -10.39
CA ARG A 276 12.87 31.11 -9.51
C ARG A 276 13.80 30.13 -10.22
N ALA A 277 13.86 30.15 -11.56
CA ALA A 277 14.59 29.16 -12.36
C ALA A 277 16.10 29.10 -12.08
N LYS A 278 16.68 30.16 -11.51
CA LYS A 278 18.11 30.27 -11.15
C LYS A 278 18.39 30.02 -9.67
N GLU A 279 17.37 29.74 -8.86
CA GLU A 279 17.57 29.37 -7.46
C GLU A 279 18.38 28.07 -7.39
N ALA A 280 19.23 27.94 -6.36
CA ALA A 280 19.97 26.71 -6.11
C ALA A 280 19.02 25.56 -5.74
N ARG A 281 18.01 25.85 -4.91
CA ARG A 281 16.92 24.94 -4.52
C ARG A 281 15.57 25.57 -4.85
N PRO A 282 15.11 25.51 -6.11
CA PRO A 282 13.84 26.12 -6.50
C PRO A 282 12.62 25.43 -5.86
N PHE A 283 12.73 24.15 -5.49
CA PHE A 283 11.60 23.38 -4.97
C PHE A 283 11.62 23.33 -3.45
N ARG A 284 10.50 23.72 -2.82
CA ARG A 284 10.30 23.52 -1.40
C ARG A 284 10.11 22.04 -1.06
N LEU A 285 9.49 21.29 -1.97
CA LEU A 285 9.24 19.86 -1.84
C LEU A 285 9.19 19.21 -3.23
N ALA A 286 9.76 18.01 -3.37
CA ALA A 286 9.38 17.08 -4.42
C ALA A 286 8.44 16.01 -3.83
N VAL A 287 7.38 15.65 -4.55
CA VAL A 287 6.46 14.57 -4.16
C VAL A 287 6.51 13.49 -5.23
N ILE A 288 7.10 12.34 -4.88
CA ILE A 288 7.34 11.21 -5.76
C ILE A 288 6.59 10.00 -5.22
N GLN A 289 5.87 9.28 -6.08
CA GLN A 289 5.24 8.02 -5.70
C GLN A 289 6.27 6.89 -5.78
N LEU A 290 6.81 6.44 -4.64
CA LEU A 290 7.94 5.49 -4.60
C LEU A 290 7.63 4.14 -5.27
N GLY A 291 6.43 3.64 -5.04
CA GLY A 291 5.92 2.43 -5.68
C GLY A 291 4.55 2.72 -6.28
N THR A 292 4.43 2.48 -7.58
CA THR A 292 3.15 2.65 -8.27
C THR A 292 2.20 1.51 -7.93
N TYR A 293 0.92 1.71 -8.22
CA TYR A 293 -0.10 0.68 -7.98
C TYR A 293 0.18 -0.58 -8.82
N ASP A 294 0.70 -0.41 -10.04
CA ASP A 294 1.05 -1.50 -10.97
C ASP A 294 2.43 -2.13 -10.71
N GLY A 295 3.07 -1.83 -9.58
CA GLY A 295 4.30 -2.50 -9.20
C GLY A 295 5.54 -2.05 -9.95
N THR A 296 5.57 -0.78 -10.35
CA THR A 296 6.83 -0.12 -10.68
C THR A 296 7.39 0.54 -9.42
N ILE A 297 8.51 0.04 -8.90
CA ILE A 297 9.22 0.64 -7.76
C ILE A 297 10.47 1.39 -8.23
N TYR A 298 10.68 2.60 -7.70
CA TYR A 298 11.82 3.44 -8.03
C TYR A 298 13.08 3.00 -7.29
N ASN A 299 14.24 3.28 -7.89
CA ASN A 299 15.51 3.37 -7.18
C ASN A 299 15.57 4.71 -6.40
N ALA A 300 15.30 4.68 -5.08
CA ALA A 300 15.26 5.88 -4.26
C ALA A 300 16.62 6.61 -4.19
N ARG A 301 17.74 5.85 -4.17
CA ARG A 301 19.09 6.41 -4.22
C ARG A 301 19.27 7.26 -5.48
N GLN A 302 18.92 6.72 -6.64
CA GLN A 302 19.06 7.44 -7.91
C GLN A 302 18.21 8.73 -7.95
N VAL A 303 16.99 8.71 -7.39
CA VAL A 303 16.14 9.91 -7.30
C VAL A 303 16.82 10.98 -6.46
N VAL A 304 17.30 10.63 -5.25
CA VAL A 304 17.97 11.59 -4.37
C VAL A 304 19.23 12.15 -5.02
N ASP A 305 20.04 11.31 -5.67
CA ASP A 305 21.28 11.75 -6.31
C ASP A 305 21.03 12.68 -7.51
N LYS A 306 19.95 12.49 -8.27
CA LYS A 306 19.64 13.30 -9.46
C LYS A 306 18.95 14.63 -9.17
N ILE A 307 18.02 14.67 -8.22
CA ILE A 307 17.19 15.87 -7.96
C ILE A 307 17.31 16.44 -6.54
N GLY A 308 17.97 15.73 -5.63
CA GLY A 308 17.99 16.11 -4.20
C GLY A 308 18.63 17.47 -3.92
N HIS A 309 19.61 17.90 -4.72
CA HIS A 309 20.23 19.22 -4.58
C HIS A 309 19.32 20.38 -5.00
N LEU A 310 18.22 20.12 -5.73
CA LEU A 310 17.23 21.12 -6.17
C LEU A 310 16.06 21.29 -5.19
N CYS A 311 15.94 20.40 -4.20
CA CYS A 311 14.78 20.33 -3.32
C CYS A 311 15.17 20.57 -1.85
N ASP A 312 14.37 21.30 -1.08
CA ASP A 312 14.58 21.34 0.38
C ASP A 312 14.24 19.99 1.03
N TYR A 313 13.14 19.38 0.59
CA TYR A 313 12.66 18.07 1.03
C TYR A 313 12.20 17.22 -0.16
N ILE A 314 12.24 15.90 0.01
CA ILE A 314 11.55 14.94 -0.87
C ILE A 314 10.57 14.13 -0.01
N LEU A 315 9.31 14.10 -0.42
CA LEU A 315 8.28 13.19 0.07
C LEU A 315 8.20 12.01 -0.89
N PHE A 316 8.55 10.82 -0.38
CA PHE A 316 8.24 9.54 -1.02
C PHE A 316 6.89 9.05 -0.52
N ASP A 317 5.84 9.24 -1.33
CA ASP A 317 4.54 8.60 -1.09
C ASP A 317 4.69 7.11 -1.40
N SER A 318 4.83 6.34 -0.32
CA SER A 318 5.19 4.93 -0.31
C SER A 318 4.00 4.09 0.13
N ALA A 319 2.77 4.57 -0.07
CA ALA A 319 1.56 3.89 0.39
C ALA A 319 1.40 2.47 -0.14
N TRP A 320 1.93 2.17 -1.33
CA TRP A 320 1.86 0.85 -1.96
C TRP A 320 3.04 -0.07 -1.64
N VAL A 321 4.01 0.40 -0.85
CA VAL A 321 5.23 -0.35 -0.48
C VAL A 321 5.49 -0.15 1.01
N GLY A 322 6.75 -0.23 1.46
CA GLY A 322 7.15 -0.19 2.86
C GLY A 322 7.94 -1.43 3.29
N TYR A 323 7.79 -2.51 2.54
CA TYR A 323 8.47 -3.78 2.75
C TYR A 323 9.81 -3.88 2.02
N GLU A 324 10.10 -2.97 1.08
CA GLU A 324 11.37 -2.97 0.35
C GLU A 324 12.57 -2.81 1.29
N GLN A 325 12.38 -2.15 2.44
CA GLN A 325 13.39 -2.06 3.50
C GLN A 325 13.76 -3.43 4.11
N PHE A 326 12.83 -4.39 4.11
CA PHE A 326 13.00 -5.70 4.76
C PHE A 326 13.34 -6.82 3.76
N ILE A 327 13.30 -6.54 2.46
CA ILE A 327 13.68 -7.48 1.40
C ILE A 327 15.09 -7.10 0.90
N PRO A 328 16.14 -7.90 1.19
CA PRO A 328 17.53 -7.50 0.94
C PRO A 328 17.83 -7.06 -0.50
N MET A 329 17.26 -7.74 -1.50
CA MET A 329 17.49 -7.39 -2.91
C MET A 329 16.87 -6.04 -3.31
N MET A 330 15.96 -5.47 -2.51
CA MET A 330 15.28 -4.21 -2.79
C MET A 330 15.82 -3.03 -1.95
N ALA A 331 16.92 -3.21 -1.21
CA ALA A 331 17.44 -2.21 -0.28
C ALA A 331 17.65 -0.81 -0.92
N ASP A 332 18.13 -0.75 -2.17
CA ASP A 332 18.33 0.50 -2.91
C ASP A 332 17.03 1.25 -3.24
N CYS A 333 15.89 0.55 -3.19
CA CYS A 333 14.58 1.16 -3.35
C CYS A 333 14.12 1.89 -2.07
N SER A 334 14.72 1.62 -0.91
CA SER A 334 14.26 2.19 0.36
C SER A 334 14.92 3.54 0.65
N PRO A 335 14.16 4.66 0.67
CA PRO A 335 14.72 5.98 0.97
C PRO A 335 15.20 6.11 2.44
N LEU A 336 14.72 5.25 3.35
CA LEU A 336 15.08 5.30 4.76
C LEU A 336 16.45 4.65 5.05
N LEU A 337 16.93 3.77 4.16
CA LEU A 337 18.26 3.15 4.25
C LEU A 337 19.38 4.00 3.66
N LEU A 338 19.05 5.15 3.06
CA LEU A 338 20.03 6.05 2.48
C LEU A 338 20.89 6.73 3.56
N GLU A 339 22.19 6.70 3.37
CA GLU A 339 23.14 7.60 4.04
C GLU A 339 23.06 8.99 3.38
N LEU A 340 22.95 10.04 4.21
CA LEU A 340 22.67 11.41 3.80
C LEU A 340 23.61 12.40 4.50
N ASN A 341 23.99 13.48 3.81
CA ASN A 341 24.83 14.57 4.30
C ASN A 341 24.10 15.92 4.24
N GLU A 342 24.70 16.99 4.77
CA GLU A 342 24.07 18.32 4.90
C GLU A 342 23.61 18.98 3.58
N ASN A 343 24.10 18.49 2.43
CA ASN A 343 23.72 18.94 1.09
C ASN A 343 22.58 18.11 0.48
N ASP A 344 22.18 17.01 1.10
CA ASP A 344 21.03 16.23 0.67
C ASP A 344 19.71 16.91 1.09
N PRO A 345 18.57 16.56 0.49
CA PRO A 345 17.26 17.03 0.93
C PRO A 345 16.86 16.32 2.24
N GLY A 346 15.95 16.91 3.01
CA GLY A 346 15.27 16.18 4.05
C GLY A 346 14.35 15.12 3.45
N ILE A 347 14.33 13.91 3.99
CA ILE A 347 13.53 12.80 3.47
C ILE A 347 12.31 12.59 4.35
N LEU A 348 11.14 12.54 3.72
CA LEU A 348 9.87 12.18 4.32
C LEU A 348 9.29 10.98 3.59
N VAL A 349 8.76 10.03 4.34
CA VAL A 349 8.10 8.84 3.78
C VAL A 349 6.74 8.72 4.40
N THR A 350 5.70 8.63 3.58
CA THR A 350 4.36 8.28 4.04
C THR A 350 4.00 6.90 3.54
N GLN A 351 3.51 6.03 4.43
CA GLN A 351 3.13 4.67 4.03
C GLN A 351 1.84 4.21 4.71
N SER A 352 1.02 3.49 3.94
CA SER A 352 -0.23 2.90 4.39
C SER A 352 0.06 1.52 4.96
N VAL A 353 0.14 1.43 6.27
CA VAL A 353 0.37 0.14 6.94
C VAL A 353 -0.71 -0.88 6.56
N HIS A 354 -1.96 -0.44 6.44
CA HIS A 354 -3.08 -1.32 6.07
C HIS A 354 -3.09 -1.83 4.63
N LYS A 355 -2.25 -1.32 3.73
CA LYS A 355 -2.28 -1.74 2.32
C LYS A 355 -1.56 -3.07 2.13
N GLN A 356 -0.27 -3.10 2.46
CA GLN A 356 0.57 -4.29 2.31
C GLN A 356 1.50 -4.53 3.51
N GLN A 357 1.18 -3.96 4.68
CA GLN A 357 1.81 -4.32 5.95
C GLN A 357 0.71 -4.79 6.92
N ALA A 358 1.02 -4.93 8.22
CA ALA A 358 0.09 -5.47 9.20
C ALA A 358 -0.66 -4.34 9.93
N GLY A 359 -1.81 -3.90 9.42
CA GLY A 359 -2.61 -2.89 10.12
C GLY A 359 -4.06 -2.83 9.68
N PHE A 360 -4.92 -2.31 10.57
CA PHE A 360 -6.31 -2.04 10.24
C PHE A 360 -6.43 -0.92 9.22
N SER A 361 -7.46 -0.94 8.37
CA SER A 361 -7.81 0.17 7.48
C SER A 361 -7.73 1.52 8.20
N GLN A 362 -7.28 2.56 7.48
CA GLN A 362 -6.95 3.89 8.01
C GLN A 362 -5.64 3.99 8.82
N THR A 363 -4.96 2.89 9.17
CA THR A 363 -3.63 2.99 9.78
C THR A 363 -2.56 3.38 8.76
N SER A 364 -1.75 4.38 9.09
CA SER A 364 -0.61 4.83 8.29
C SER A 364 0.43 5.50 9.16
N GLN A 365 1.60 5.75 8.59
CA GLN A 365 2.71 6.36 9.31
C GLN A 365 3.46 7.38 8.44
N ILE A 366 4.04 8.37 9.12
CA ILE A 366 4.98 9.34 8.54
C ILE A 366 6.35 9.07 9.15
N HIS A 367 7.34 8.76 8.34
CA HIS A 367 8.74 8.70 8.74
C HIS A 367 9.45 9.98 8.33
N LYS A 368 10.21 10.54 9.26
CA LYS A 368 10.98 11.76 9.09
C LYS A 368 12.46 11.45 9.27
N LYS A 369 13.24 11.65 8.21
CA LYS A 369 14.70 11.44 8.15
C LYS A 369 15.35 12.70 7.58
N ASP A 370 15.66 13.65 8.44
CA ASP A 370 16.17 14.98 8.09
C ASP A 370 17.10 15.59 9.15
N SER A 371 17.62 14.77 10.06
CA SER A 371 18.58 15.20 11.08
C SER A 371 19.88 15.75 10.46
N HIS A 372 20.27 15.29 9.28
CA HIS A 372 21.44 15.77 8.52
C HIS A 372 21.37 17.23 8.08
N ILE A 373 20.17 17.81 7.97
CA ILE A 373 19.97 19.24 7.66
C ILE A 373 19.58 20.08 8.89
N LYS A 374 19.61 19.50 10.09
CA LYS A 374 19.27 20.21 11.32
C LYS A 374 20.21 21.41 11.54
N GLY A 375 19.61 22.56 11.82
CA GLY A 375 20.33 23.83 12.00
C GLY A 375 20.32 24.74 10.76
N GLN A 376 19.91 24.21 9.60
CA GLN A 376 19.69 25.01 8.40
C GLN A 376 18.30 25.67 8.44
N GLN A 377 18.13 26.83 7.78
CA GLN A 377 16.84 27.54 7.72
C GLN A 377 15.72 26.70 7.11
N ARG A 378 16.06 25.84 6.15
CA ARG A 378 15.11 24.96 5.44
C ARG A 378 14.53 23.84 6.31
N TYR A 379 15.21 23.45 7.40
CA TYR A 379 14.83 22.36 8.29
C TYR A 379 13.46 22.60 8.94
N VAL A 380 12.62 21.56 8.95
CA VAL A 380 11.33 21.55 9.62
C VAL A 380 11.45 20.90 11.00
N PRO A 381 11.37 21.68 12.09
CA PRO A 381 11.43 21.12 13.43
C PRO A 381 10.17 20.32 13.76
N HIS A 382 10.27 19.40 14.72
CA HIS A 382 9.14 18.64 15.24
C HIS A 382 7.94 19.52 15.59
N LYS A 383 8.15 20.69 16.21
CA LYS A 383 7.07 21.63 16.55
C LYS A 383 6.22 22.03 15.33
N ARG A 384 6.84 22.24 14.15
CA ARG A 384 6.11 22.60 12.92
C ARG A 384 5.39 21.38 12.33
N MET A 385 6.05 20.22 12.28
CA MET A 385 5.40 18.97 11.85
C MET A 385 4.21 18.61 12.75
N ASN A 386 4.36 18.72 14.08
CA ASN A 386 3.30 18.37 15.01
C ASN A 386 2.12 19.34 14.94
N ASN A 387 2.39 20.62 14.69
CA ASN A 387 1.32 21.58 14.44
C ASN A 387 0.48 21.18 13.23
N ALA A 388 1.11 20.74 12.14
CA ALA A 388 0.38 20.21 10.99
C ALA A 388 -0.31 18.87 11.29
N PHE A 389 0.32 17.99 12.06
CA PHE A 389 -0.27 16.74 12.52
C PHE A 389 -1.60 16.98 13.27
N MET A 390 -1.59 17.90 14.23
CA MET A 390 -2.78 18.26 15.03
C MET A 390 -3.92 18.86 14.21
N MET A 391 -3.67 19.43 13.02
CA MET A 391 -4.74 19.92 12.13
C MET A 391 -5.54 18.78 11.48
N HIS A 392 -4.94 17.60 11.34
CA HIS A 392 -5.54 16.45 10.63
C HIS A 392 -5.83 15.25 11.55
N ALA A 393 -5.25 15.22 12.75
CA ALA A 393 -5.50 14.20 13.74
C ALA A 393 -6.83 14.45 14.47
N SER A 394 -7.56 13.37 14.77
CA SER A 394 -8.71 13.43 15.67
C SER A 394 -8.24 13.72 17.10
N THR A 395 -8.96 14.57 17.84
CA THR A 395 -8.74 14.77 19.28
C THR A 395 -9.09 13.54 20.12
N SER A 396 -9.80 12.58 19.54
CA SER A 396 -10.19 11.31 20.13
C SER A 396 -9.78 10.18 19.17
N PRO A 397 -8.48 9.83 19.12
CA PRO A 397 -7.99 8.74 18.28
C PRO A 397 -8.53 7.38 18.77
N PHE A 398 -8.75 6.43 17.84
CA PHE A 398 -9.18 5.08 18.21
C PHE A 398 -7.96 4.23 18.60
N TYR A 399 -7.83 3.91 19.89
CA TYR A 399 -6.63 3.29 20.49
C TYR A 399 -6.26 1.93 19.85
N PRO A 400 -7.20 1.06 19.47
CA PRO A 400 -6.91 -0.17 18.74
C PRO A 400 -6.20 0.04 17.39
N LEU A 401 -6.47 1.13 16.65
CA LEU A 401 -5.73 1.45 15.43
C LEU A 401 -4.28 1.82 15.75
N PHE A 402 -4.05 2.52 16.86
CA PHE A 402 -2.71 2.89 17.31
C PHE A 402 -1.92 1.65 17.75
N ALA A 403 -2.56 0.74 18.47
CA ALA A 403 -1.97 -0.54 18.85
C ALA A 403 -1.60 -1.40 17.63
N ALA A 404 -2.41 -1.39 16.56
CA ALA A 404 -2.08 -2.10 15.33
C ALA A 404 -0.78 -1.57 14.69
N LEU A 405 -0.55 -0.25 14.70
CA LEU A 405 0.70 0.36 14.21
C LEU A 405 1.91 -0.03 15.07
N ASP A 406 1.73 -0.14 16.39
CA ASP A 406 2.77 -0.57 17.33
C ASP A 406 3.15 -2.05 17.10
N ILE A 407 2.14 -2.92 16.93
CA ILE A 407 2.32 -4.34 16.60
C ILE A 407 2.98 -4.50 15.22
N ASN A 408 2.59 -3.71 14.23
CA ASN A 408 3.23 -3.72 12.91
C ASN A 408 4.75 -3.52 13.00
N ALA A 409 5.19 -2.52 13.78
CA ALA A 409 6.60 -2.26 13.98
C ALA A 409 7.31 -3.46 14.64
N LYS A 410 6.67 -4.09 15.64
CA LYS A 410 7.20 -5.30 16.28
C LYS A 410 7.30 -6.50 15.34
N MET A 411 6.31 -6.71 14.49
CA MET A 411 6.32 -7.81 13.50
C MET A 411 7.44 -7.67 12.47
N HIS A 412 7.84 -6.44 12.13
CA HIS A 412 8.92 -6.19 11.17
C HIS A 412 10.31 -6.09 11.82
N GLU A 413 10.39 -6.12 13.15
CA GLU A 413 11.64 -6.01 13.88
C GLU A 413 12.49 -7.28 13.73
N GLY A 414 13.77 -7.11 13.39
CA GLY A 414 14.75 -8.19 13.42
C GLY A 414 14.66 -9.18 12.26
N VAL A 415 15.09 -10.42 12.51
CA VAL A 415 15.24 -11.47 11.49
C VAL A 415 13.89 -12.06 11.09
N SER A 416 12.97 -12.26 12.05
CA SER A 416 11.64 -12.82 11.78
C SER A 416 10.84 -11.98 10.78
N GLY A 417 10.89 -10.65 10.91
CA GLY A 417 10.26 -9.72 9.97
C GLY A 417 10.79 -9.89 8.54
N ARG A 418 12.10 -10.07 8.37
CA ARG A 418 12.72 -10.32 7.06
C ARG A 418 12.35 -11.68 6.50
N ASN A 419 12.35 -12.72 7.32
CA ASN A 419 11.99 -14.08 6.92
C ASN A 419 10.56 -14.15 6.39
N MET A 420 9.61 -13.52 7.07
CA MET A 420 8.20 -13.45 6.61
C MET A 420 8.09 -12.85 5.20
N TRP A 421 8.84 -11.79 4.90
CA TRP A 421 8.86 -11.19 3.57
C TRP A 421 9.60 -12.04 2.55
N MET A 422 10.67 -12.73 2.93
CA MET A 422 11.35 -13.68 2.05
C MET A 422 10.44 -14.86 1.67
N ASP A 423 9.67 -15.39 2.61
CA ASP A 423 8.68 -16.44 2.35
C ASP A 423 7.58 -15.94 1.40
N CYS A 424 7.09 -14.71 1.59
CA CYS A 424 6.16 -14.05 0.68
C CYS A 424 6.72 -13.94 -0.75
N VAL A 425 7.98 -13.51 -0.90
CA VAL A 425 8.67 -13.42 -2.20
C VAL A 425 8.79 -14.80 -2.84
N VAL A 426 9.21 -15.82 -2.09
CA VAL A 426 9.33 -17.20 -2.57
C VAL A 426 7.99 -17.76 -3.04
N ASN A 427 6.93 -17.58 -2.24
CA ASN A 427 5.57 -18.00 -2.60
C ASN A 427 5.08 -17.27 -3.85
N GLY A 428 5.32 -15.96 -3.94
CA GLY A 428 5.01 -15.17 -5.13
C GLY A 428 5.74 -15.64 -6.39
N ILE A 429 7.02 -16.04 -6.28
CA ILE A 429 7.78 -16.61 -7.40
C ILE A 429 7.20 -17.96 -7.82
N ASN A 430 6.93 -18.85 -6.86
CA ASN A 430 6.36 -20.16 -7.13
C ASN A 430 4.97 -20.06 -7.78
N ALA A 431 4.13 -19.12 -7.35
CA ALA A 431 2.85 -18.85 -7.99
C ALA A 431 3.02 -18.40 -9.45
N ARG A 432 3.96 -17.50 -9.75
CA ARG A 432 4.25 -17.06 -11.12
C ARG A 432 4.71 -18.22 -12.00
N LYS A 433 5.56 -19.11 -11.49
CA LYS A 433 5.97 -20.33 -12.22
C LYS A 433 4.78 -21.24 -12.52
N LEU A 434 3.93 -21.52 -11.53
CA LEU A 434 2.72 -22.32 -11.74
C LEU A 434 1.79 -21.71 -12.80
N ILE A 435 1.63 -20.38 -12.82
CA ILE A 435 0.85 -19.70 -13.87
C ILE A 435 1.53 -19.87 -15.23
N LEU A 436 2.84 -19.64 -15.34
CA LEU A 436 3.58 -19.80 -16.60
C LEU A 436 3.49 -21.21 -17.17
N ASP A 437 3.50 -22.23 -16.30
CA ASP A 437 3.48 -23.64 -16.69
C ASP A 437 2.07 -24.16 -17.05
N ASN A 438 1.01 -23.55 -16.50
CA ASN A 438 -0.36 -24.08 -16.62
C ASN A 438 -1.35 -23.18 -17.35
N CYS A 439 -1.05 -21.89 -17.51
CA CYS A 439 -1.89 -20.92 -18.21
C CYS A 439 -1.23 -20.51 -19.54
N GLN A 440 -2.02 -20.41 -20.61
CA GLN A 440 -1.53 -19.98 -21.92
C GLN A 440 -1.76 -18.48 -22.17
N HIS A 441 -2.90 -17.97 -21.73
CA HIS A 441 -3.43 -16.65 -22.05
C HIS A 441 -3.12 -15.63 -20.94
N ILE A 442 -3.30 -16.03 -19.68
CA ILE A 442 -3.08 -15.19 -18.51
C ILE A 442 -1.64 -15.38 -18.06
N ARG A 443 -0.84 -14.30 -18.07
CA ARG A 443 0.61 -14.37 -17.83
C ARG A 443 1.03 -13.39 -16.74
N PRO A 444 1.99 -13.75 -15.86
CA PRO A 444 2.55 -12.79 -14.92
C PRO A 444 3.42 -11.76 -15.65
N PHE A 445 3.34 -10.51 -15.20
CA PHE A 445 4.14 -9.41 -15.75
C PHE A 445 5.56 -9.42 -15.15
N VAL A 446 6.45 -10.20 -15.77
CA VAL A 446 7.88 -10.35 -15.44
C VAL A 446 8.70 -10.47 -16.73
N PRO A 447 10.04 -10.29 -16.69
CA PRO A 447 10.88 -10.53 -17.86
C PRO A 447 10.64 -11.92 -18.47
N GLU A 448 10.49 -12.00 -19.79
CA GLU A 448 10.34 -13.29 -20.49
C GLU A 448 11.62 -14.13 -20.39
N LEU A 449 12.76 -13.47 -20.58
CA LEU A 449 14.09 -14.06 -20.56
C LEU A 449 14.99 -13.28 -19.60
N VAL A 450 15.84 -14.00 -18.88
CA VAL A 450 16.96 -13.44 -18.11
C VAL A 450 18.21 -14.18 -18.54
N ASP A 451 19.27 -13.46 -18.91
CA ASP A 451 20.52 -14.03 -19.44
C ASP A 451 20.29 -15.08 -20.57
N GLY A 452 19.28 -14.85 -21.42
CA GLY A 452 18.92 -15.72 -22.55
C GLY A 452 18.13 -16.98 -22.20
N LYS A 453 17.70 -17.17 -20.95
CA LYS A 453 16.89 -18.31 -20.51
C LYS A 453 15.52 -17.88 -19.98
N PRO A 454 14.47 -18.71 -20.10
CA PRO A 454 13.16 -18.42 -19.53
C PRO A 454 13.22 -18.13 -18.03
N TRP A 455 12.51 -17.10 -17.57
CA TRP A 455 12.50 -16.68 -16.16
C TRP A 455 12.19 -17.84 -15.19
N GLN A 456 11.18 -18.65 -15.51
CA GLN A 456 10.75 -19.78 -14.68
C GLN A 456 11.75 -20.94 -14.62
N SER A 457 12.75 -20.96 -15.51
CA SER A 457 13.76 -22.04 -15.54
C SER A 457 14.83 -21.93 -14.45
N TYR A 458 14.92 -20.78 -13.77
CA TYR A 458 15.87 -20.55 -12.68
C TYR A 458 15.31 -21.05 -11.35
N GLU A 459 16.19 -21.46 -10.44
CA GLU A 459 15.79 -21.89 -9.09
C GLU A 459 15.12 -20.75 -8.32
N THR A 460 14.05 -21.05 -7.59
CA THR A 460 13.28 -20.02 -6.84
C THR A 460 14.17 -19.28 -5.84
N ALA A 461 15.06 -20.00 -5.15
CA ALA A 461 16.01 -19.41 -4.21
C ALA A 461 16.97 -18.40 -4.87
N GLN A 462 17.32 -18.60 -6.14
CA GLN A 462 18.15 -17.66 -6.90
C GLN A 462 17.36 -16.39 -7.25
N ILE A 463 16.14 -16.56 -7.77
CA ILE A 463 15.27 -15.43 -8.13
C ILE A 463 14.97 -14.55 -6.90
N ALA A 464 14.72 -15.16 -5.74
CA ALA A 464 14.31 -14.46 -4.52
C ALA A 464 15.34 -13.46 -3.96
N VAL A 465 16.62 -13.58 -4.33
CA VAL A 465 17.71 -12.76 -3.79
C VAL A 465 18.42 -11.92 -4.85
N ASP A 466 18.00 -11.99 -6.11
CA ASP A 466 18.67 -11.35 -7.23
C ASP A 466 17.72 -10.41 -7.97
N LEU A 467 17.94 -9.10 -7.78
CA LEU A 467 17.10 -8.05 -8.35
C LEU A 467 17.05 -8.09 -9.88
N ARG A 468 18.03 -8.70 -10.57
CA ARG A 468 18.06 -8.81 -12.04
C ARG A 468 16.79 -9.45 -12.62
N PHE A 469 16.15 -10.36 -11.88
CA PHE A 469 14.91 -11.03 -12.29
C PHE A 469 13.67 -10.13 -12.26
N PHE A 470 13.82 -8.91 -11.73
CA PHE A 470 12.75 -7.93 -11.57
C PHE A 470 13.13 -6.58 -12.19
N LYS A 471 14.20 -6.48 -12.99
CA LYS A 471 14.60 -5.20 -13.59
C LYS A 471 13.75 -4.85 -14.81
N PHE A 472 13.38 -3.59 -14.95
CA PHE A 472 12.97 -3.02 -16.24
C PHE A 472 14.22 -2.60 -17.01
N VAL A 473 14.66 -3.42 -17.97
CA VAL A 473 15.84 -3.13 -18.78
C VAL A 473 15.45 -2.23 -19.96
N PRO A 474 16.05 -1.03 -20.11
CA PRO A 474 15.66 -0.11 -21.18
C PRO A 474 15.72 -0.75 -22.57
N GLY A 475 14.64 -0.58 -23.34
CA GLY A 475 14.52 -1.11 -24.70
C GLY A 475 14.00 -2.54 -24.81
N GLU A 476 13.77 -3.26 -23.70
CA GLU A 476 13.11 -4.56 -23.75
C GLU A 476 11.61 -4.43 -24.04
N HIS A 477 11.11 -5.31 -24.91
CA HIS A 477 9.75 -5.24 -25.44
C HIS A 477 8.67 -5.83 -24.53
N TRP A 478 9.03 -6.61 -23.50
CA TRP A 478 8.01 -7.27 -22.66
C TRP A 478 7.27 -6.26 -21.76
N HIS A 479 7.94 -5.19 -21.34
CA HIS A 479 7.33 -4.16 -20.49
C HIS A 479 6.85 -2.93 -21.27
N SER A 480 7.49 -2.60 -22.40
CA SER A 480 7.12 -1.49 -23.30
C SER A 480 6.92 -0.14 -22.60
N PHE A 481 7.74 0.11 -21.58
CA PHE A 481 7.89 1.43 -20.99
C PHE A 481 8.98 2.19 -21.74
N GLU A 482 8.56 3.29 -22.37
CA GLU A 482 9.47 4.26 -22.98
C GLU A 482 10.07 5.18 -21.91
N GLY A 483 11.26 5.71 -22.18
CA GLY A 483 11.86 6.74 -21.33
C GLY A 483 12.53 6.25 -20.04
N TYR A 484 12.64 4.94 -19.81
CA TYR A 484 13.38 4.39 -18.67
C TYR A 484 14.88 4.37 -18.94
N ALA A 485 15.67 4.58 -17.88
CA ALA A 485 17.12 4.42 -17.84
C ALA A 485 17.52 3.16 -17.05
N GLU A 486 18.79 2.77 -17.18
CA GLU A 486 19.31 1.60 -16.47
C GLU A 486 19.21 1.77 -14.95
N ASN A 487 18.83 0.68 -14.27
CA ASN A 487 18.72 0.59 -12.80
C ASN A 487 17.81 1.66 -12.17
N GLN A 488 16.86 2.19 -12.93
CA GLN A 488 15.92 3.21 -12.46
C GLN A 488 14.66 2.61 -11.82
N TYR A 489 14.17 1.50 -12.39
CA TYR A 489 12.91 0.87 -11.99
C TYR A 489 13.02 -0.63 -11.87
N PHE A 490 12.22 -1.18 -10.95
CA PHE A 490 12.08 -2.62 -10.73
C PHE A 490 10.59 -3.01 -10.67
N VAL A 491 10.30 -4.24 -11.05
CA VAL A 491 9.04 -4.92 -10.79
C VAL A 491 8.97 -5.22 -9.31
N ASP A 492 7.86 -4.84 -8.69
CA ASP A 492 7.59 -5.18 -7.31
C ASP A 492 7.28 -6.68 -7.15
N PRO A 493 8.13 -7.47 -6.46
CA PRO A 493 7.94 -8.91 -6.33
C PRO A 493 6.68 -9.27 -5.52
N CYS A 494 6.20 -8.36 -4.67
CA CYS A 494 5.02 -8.53 -3.82
C CYS A 494 3.73 -8.00 -4.47
N LYS A 495 3.78 -7.65 -5.76
CA LYS A 495 2.59 -7.41 -6.58
C LYS A 495 2.47 -8.49 -7.66
N LEU A 496 1.49 -9.38 -7.50
CA LEU A 496 1.19 -10.39 -8.50
C LEU A 496 0.28 -9.76 -9.57
N LEU A 497 0.93 -9.05 -10.49
CA LEU A 497 0.29 -8.45 -11.66
C LEU A 497 0.25 -9.45 -12.80
N LEU A 498 -0.95 -9.71 -13.32
CA LEU A 498 -1.18 -10.60 -14.46
C LEU A 498 -1.74 -9.81 -15.64
N THR A 499 -1.30 -10.11 -16.85
CA THR A 499 -1.84 -9.59 -18.10
C THR A 499 -2.82 -10.58 -18.72
N THR A 500 -3.84 -10.07 -19.39
CA THR A 500 -4.80 -10.84 -20.19
C THR A 500 -4.63 -10.54 -21.68
N PRO A 501 -5.06 -11.44 -22.60
CA PRO A 501 -4.96 -11.22 -24.05
C PRO A 501 -5.63 -9.94 -24.54
N GLY A 502 -5.21 -9.45 -25.71
CA GLY A 502 -5.80 -8.28 -26.37
C GLY A 502 -4.79 -7.19 -26.72
N ILE A 503 -3.58 -7.25 -26.17
CA ILE A 503 -2.50 -6.31 -26.48
C ILE A 503 -1.22 -7.08 -26.73
N ASP A 504 -0.62 -6.85 -27.90
CA ASP A 504 0.71 -7.34 -28.22
C ASP A 504 1.74 -6.43 -27.56
N ALA A 505 2.44 -6.94 -26.54
CA ALA A 505 3.46 -6.18 -25.83
C ALA A 505 4.57 -5.66 -26.74
N ARG A 506 4.89 -6.35 -27.86
CA ARG A 506 6.07 -6.07 -28.70
C ARG A 506 5.94 -4.84 -29.57
N ASN A 507 4.78 -4.68 -30.20
CA ASN A 507 4.47 -3.52 -31.05
C ASN A 507 3.48 -2.56 -30.37
N GLY A 508 2.91 -2.95 -29.23
CA GLY A 508 1.92 -2.18 -28.49
C GLY A 508 0.55 -2.13 -29.16
N GLU A 509 0.29 -2.95 -30.18
CA GLU A 509 -0.96 -2.96 -30.92
C GLU A 509 -2.07 -3.79 -30.28
N TYR A 510 -3.32 -3.41 -30.57
CA TYR A 510 -4.45 -4.24 -30.17
C TYR A 510 -4.45 -5.52 -31.01
N GLU A 511 -4.61 -6.67 -30.36
CA GLU A 511 -4.78 -7.95 -31.05
C GLU A 511 -6.19 -8.06 -31.65
N ALA A 512 -6.41 -9.04 -32.53
CA ALA A 512 -7.73 -9.26 -33.12
C ALA A 512 -8.79 -9.72 -32.10
N PHE A 513 -8.37 -10.41 -31.04
CA PHE A 513 -9.20 -10.88 -29.95
C PHE A 513 -8.55 -10.47 -28.63
N GLY A 514 -9.36 -10.06 -27.66
CA GLY A 514 -8.88 -9.72 -26.33
C GLY A 514 -9.81 -10.21 -25.24
N VAL A 515 -9.27 -10.35 -24.04
CA VAL A 515 -10.00 -10.74 -22.83
C VAL A 515 -9.89 -9.61 -21.83
N PRO A 516 -10.89 -8.72 -21.76
CA PRO A 516 -10.91 -7.67 -20.76
C PRO A 516 -10.85 -8.23 -19.33
N ALA A 517 -9.93 -7.70 -18.52
CA ALA A 517 -9.65 -8.25 -17.20
C ALA A 517 -10.82 -8.12 -16.21
N THR A 518 -11.75 -7.19 -16.45
CA THR A 518 -12.99 -7.09 -15.67
C THR A 518 -13.88 -8.34 -15.77
N ILE A 519 -13.84 -9.05 -16.90
CA ILE A 519 -14.57 -10.32 -17.08
C ILE A 519 -13.95 -11.40 -16.18
N LEU A 520 -12.62 -11.52 -16.20
CA LEU A 520 -11.88 -12.42 -15.32
C LEU A 520 -12.11 -12.06 -13.83
N ALA A 521 -12.07 -10.77 -13.49
CA ALA A 521 -12.28 -10.32 -12.12
C ALA A 521 -13.66 -10.70 -11.59
N ASN A 522 -14.72 -10.56 -12.40
CA ASN A 522 -16.07 -10.97 -12.01
C ASN A 522 -16.19 -12.50 -11.90
N PHE A 523 -15.58 -13.27 -12.79
CA PHE A 523 -15.51 -14.73 -12.68
C PHE A 523 -14.85 -15.16 -11.36
N LEU A 524 -13.72 -14.54 -11.00
CA LEU A 524 -13.03 -14.84 -9.74
C LEU A 524 -13.90 -14.51 -8.51
N ARG A 525 -14.59 -13.38 -8.51
CA ARG A 525 -15.48 -12.98 -7.40
C ARG A 525 -16.62 -13.98 -7.20
N GLU A 526 -17.22 -14.47 -8.27
CA GLU A 526 -18.26 -15.50 -8.20
C GLU A 526 -17.73 -16.85 -7.68
N ASN A 527 -16.42 -17.08 -7.80
CA ASN A 527 -15.74 -18.26 -7.30
C ASN A 527 -14.96 -17.98 -5.99
N GLY A 528 -15.34 -16.92 -5.26
CA GLY A 528 -14.84 -16.65 -3.91
C GLY A 528 -13.44 -16.05 -3.82
N VAL A 529 -12.89 -15.54 -4.93
CA VAL A 529 -11.59 -14.84 -4.95
C VAL A 529 -11.79 -13.37 -5.30
N VAL A 530 -11.29 -12.49 -4.41
CA VAL A 530 -11.39 -11.04 -4.58
C VAL A 530 -10.04 -10.52 -5.12
N PRO A 531 -9.96 -10.11 -6.39
CA PRO A 531 -8.79 -9.36 -6.87
C PRO A 531 -8.79 -7.96 -6.28
N GLU A 532 -7.60 -7.37 -6.12
CA GLU A 532 -7.45 -6.00 -5.63
C GLU A 532 -8.00 -5.00 -6.65
N LYS A 533 -7.54 -5.13 -7.90
CA LYS A 533 -8.04 -4.35 -9.02
C LYS A 533 -7.94 -5.12 -10.33
N CYS A 534 -8.67 -4.61 -11.32
CA CYS A 534 -8.50 -4.96 -12.72
C CYS A 534 -8.56 -3.68 -13.55
N ASP A 535 -7.65 -3.54 -14.48
CA ASP A 535 -7.71 -2.49 -15.50
C ASP A 535 -8.32 -3.10 -16.79
N LEU A 536 -7.90 -2.63 -17.96
CA LEU A 536 -8.45 -3.13 -19.23
C LEU A 536 -7.97 -4.54 -19.54
N ASN A 537 -6.65 -4.77 -19.55
CA ASN A 537 -6.04 -6.06 -19.92
C ASN A 537 -5.08 -6.57 -18.83
N SER A 538 -5.38 -6.24 -17.57
CA SER A 538 -4.58 -6.65 -16.42
C SER A 538 -5.41 -6.81 -15.14
N ILE A 539 -4.93 -7.68 -14.27
CA ILE A 539 -5.53 -7.95 -12.96
C ILE A 539 -4.42 -8.06 -11.91
N LEU A 540 -4.66 -7.50 -10.72
CA LEU A 540 -3.67 -7.41 -9.66
C LEU A 540 -4.13 -8.13 -8.40
N PHE A 541 -3.19 -8.84 -7.77
CA PHE A 541 -3.31 -9.39 -6.43
C PHE A 541 -2.15 -8.89 -5.57
N LEU A 542 -2.47 -8.38 -4.38
CA LEU A 542 -1.48 -7.93 -3.40
C LEU A 542 -0.96 -9.13 -2.62
N LEU A 543 0.37 -9.29 -2.56
CA LEU A 543 1.00 -10.33 -1.75
C LEU A 543 1.52 -9.73 -0.45
N THR A 544 1.30 -10.46 0.64
CA THR A 544 1.82 -10.17 1.99
C THR A 544 2.22 -11.50 2.64
N PRO A 545 2.88 -11.50 3.81
CA PRO A 545 3.13 -12.74 4.55
C PRO A 545 1.88 -13.52 4.99
N ALA A 546 0.66 -13.00 4.77
CA ALA A 546 -0.57 -13.75 4.98
C ALA A 546 -0.87 -14.78 3.87
N GLU A 547 -0.11 -14.75 2.77
CA GLU A 547 -0.30 -15.66 1.63
C GLU A 547 0.46 -16.98 1.82
N ASP A 548 -0.23 -18.10 1.62
CA ASP A 548 0.35 -19.43 1.56
C ASP A 548 0.18 -20.07 0.17
N MET A 549 0.91 -21.16 -0.08
CA MET A 549 0.84 -21.85 -1.38
C MET A 549 -0.51 -22.51 -1.65
N ALA A 550 -1.31 -22.85 -0.64
CA ALA A 550 -2.63 -23.45 -0.85
C ALA A 550 -3.59 -22.41 -1.44
N LYS A 551 -3.64 -21.20 -0.87
CA LYS A 551 -4.41 -20.06 -1.39
C LYS A 551 -3.94 -19.66 -2.78
N LEU A 552 -2.63 -19.61 -3.02
CA LEU A 552 -2.08 -19.29 -4.34
C LEU A 552 -2.40 -20.36 -5.39
N GLN A 553 -2.31 -21.65 -5.04
CA GLN A 553 -2.70 -22.73 -5.95
C GLN A 553 -4.21 -22.72 -6.26
N GLN A 554 -5.06 -22.35 -5.31
CA GLN A 554 -6.49 -22.15 -5.57
C GLN A 554 -6.72 -21.05 -6.61
N LEU A 555 -6.01 -19.92 -6.51
CA LEU A 555 -6.05 -18.88 -7.54
C LEU A 555 -5.63 -19.44 -8.90
N VAL A 556 -4.49 -20.13 -8.99
CA VAL A 556 -4.01 -20.73 -10.26
C VAL A 556 -5.04 -21.71 -10.84
N ALA A 557 -5.66 -22.55 -10.01
CA ALA A 557 -6.70 -23.49 -10.46
C ALA A 557 -7.90 -22.76 -11.10
N LEU A 558 -8.31 -21.61 -10.55
CA LEU A 558 -9.38 -20.80 -11.12
C LEU A 558 -8.95 -20.10 -12.42
N LEU A 559 -7.71 -19.63 -12.54
CA LEU A 559 -7.19 -19.07 -13.78
C LEU A 559 -7.21 -20.13 -14.91
N VAL A 560 -6.73 -21.34 -14.62
CA VAL A 560 -6.76 -22.47 -15.57
C VAL A 560 -8.20 -22.84 -15.94
N ARG A 561 -9.13 -22.82 -14.98
CA ARG A 561 -10.55 -23.07 -15.25
C ARG A 561 -11.15 -22.00 -16.16
N PHE A 562 -10.84 -20.73 -15.93
CA PHE A 562 -11.30 -19.63 -16.76
C PHE A 562 -10.80 -19.79 -18.21
N GLU A 563 -9.52 -20.11 -18.42
CA GLU A 563 -8.98 -20.36 -19.75
C GLU A 563 -9.70 -21.50 -20.48
N LYS A 564 -10.00 -22.61 -19.79
CA LYS A 564 -10.78 -23.71 -20.39
C LYS A 564 -12.18 -23.28 -20.82
N LEU A 565 -12.85 -22.43 -20.02
CA LEU A 565 -14.16 -21.89 -20.37
C LEU A 565 -14.07 -20.92 -21.56
N LEU A 566 -12.98 -20.15 -21.65
CA LEU A 566 -12.68 -19.26 -22.76
C LEU A 566 -12.44 -20.03 -24.06
N GLU A 567 -11.64 -21.09 -24.01
CA GLU A 567 -11.32 -21.96 -25.14
C GLU A 567 -12.57 -22.71 -25.65
N ALA A 568 -13.46 -23.12 -24.74
CA ALA A 568 -14.71 -23.78 -25.07
C ALA A 568 -15.83 -22.82 -25.52
N ASP A 569 -15.59 -21.51 -25.47
CA ASP A 569 -16.59 -20.45 -25.66
C ASP A 569 -17.88 -20.68 -24.85
N ALA A 570 -17.71 -20.90 -23.55
CA ALA A 570 -18.80 -21.28 -22.66
C ALA A 570 -19.93 -20.22 -22.62
N PRO A 571 -21.20 -20.63 -22.37
CA PRO A 571 -22.31 -19.70 -22.19
C PRO A 571 -22.05 -18.70 -21.06
N LEU A 572 -22.39 -17.43 -21.26
CA LEU A 572 -22.14 -16.39 -20.26
C LEU A 572 -22.91 -16.64 -18.95
N ALA A 573 -24.09 -17.27 -19.03
CA ALA A 573 -24.86 -17.67 -17.86
C ALA A 573 -24.15 -18.69 -16.95
N GLU A 574 -23.20 -19.46 -17.49
CA GLU A 574 -22.34 -20.37 -16.72
C GLU A 574 -21.15 -19.64 -16.12
N VAL A 575 -20.53 -18.74 -16.89
CA VAL A 575 -19.29 -18.05 -16.50
C VAL A 575 -19.55 -16.92 -15.51
N LEU A 576 -20.61 -16.12 -15.74
CA LEU A 576 -20.99 -14.94 -14.97
C LEU A 576 -22.49 -14.94 -14.60
N PRO A 577 -23.02 -15.98 -13.91
CA PRO A 577 -24.43 -16.09 -13.52
C PRO A 577 -25.04 -14.84 -12.87
N SER A 578 -24.31 -14.11 -12.04
CA SER A 578 -24.85 -12.94 -11.33
C SER A 578 -25.10 -11.77 -12.28
N ILE A 579 -24.13 -11.47 -13.14
CA ILE A 579 -24.24 -10.41 -14.16
C ILE A 579 -25.28 -10.79 -15.20
N TYR A 580 -25.27 -12.05 -15.66
CA TYR A 580 -26.27 -12.56 -16.60
C TYR A 580 -27.68 -12.38 -16.05
N LYS A 581 -27.93 -12.77 -14.79
CA LYS A 581 -29.25 -12.65 -14.16
C LYS A 581 -29.70 -11.20 -13.97
N GLN A 582 -28.78 -10.29 -13.66
CA GLN A 582 -29.10 -8.86 -13.49
C GLN A 582 -29.43 -8.17 -14.83
N HIS A 583 -28.88 -8.66 -15.94
CA HIS A 583 -28.96 -8.05 -17.26
C HIS A 583 -29.37 -9.07 -18.34
N GLU A 584 -30.34 -9.94 -18.01
CA GLU A 584 -30.70 -11.10 -18.84
C GLU A 584 -31.16 -10.68 -20.25
N GLU A 585 -31.97 -9.62 -20.36
CA GLU A 585 -32.43 -9.11 -21.66
C GLU A 585 -31.26 -8.68 -22.55
N ARG A 586 -30.23 -8.06 -21.97
CA ARG A 586 -29.05 -7.57 -22.70
C ARG A 586 -28.10 -8.70 -23.11
N TYR A 587 -27.95 -9.72 -22.27
CA TYR A 587 -26.97 -10.79 -22.47
C TYR A 587 -27.59 -12.14 -22.84
N ALA A 588 -28.88 -12.18 -23.19
CA ALA A 588 -29.57 -13.40 -23.58
C ALA A 588 -28.82 -14.12 -24.72
N GLY A 589 -28.41 -15.36 -24.44
CA GLY A 589 -27.70 -16.21 -25.40
C GLY A 589 -26.24 -15.83 -25.68
N TYR A 590 -25.66 -14.87 -24.93
CA TYR A 590 -24.25 -14.51 -25.09
C TYR A 590 -23.32 -15.65 -24.66
N THR A 591 -22.19 -15.75 -25.35
CA THR A 591 -21.04 -16.57 -24.92
C THR A 591 -19.94 -15.71 -24.33
N LEU A 592 -18.98 -16.35 -23.64
CA LEU A 592 -17.83 -15.67 -23.06
C LEU A 592 -17.02 -14.93 -24.12
N ARG A 593 -16.67 -15.56 -25.25
CA ARG A 593 -15.84 -14.91 -26.29
C ARG A 593 -16.60 -13.79 -26.99
N GLN A 594 -17.92 -13.89 -27.13
CA GLN A 594 -18.74 -12.81 -27.68
C GLN A 594 -18.65 -11.55 -26.83
N LEU A 595 -18.83 -11.68 -25.50
CA LEU A 595 -18.70 -10.54 -24.59
C LEU A 595 -17.26 -9.99 -24.56
N CYS A 596 -16.26 -10.89 -24.53
CA CYS A 596 -14.85 -10.50 -24.59
C CYS A 596 -14.54 -9.67 -25.84
N GLN A 597 -14.97 -10.14 -27.02
CA GLN A 597 -14.75 -9.44 -28.29
C GLN A 597 -15.47 -8.09 -28.33
N GLU A 598 -16.74 -8.02 -27.91
CA GLU A 598 -17.49 -6.76 -27.93
C GLU A 598 -16.83 -5.67 -27.09
N MET A 599 -16.41 -6.03 -25.87
CA MET A 599 -15.74 -5.08 -24.96
C MET A 599 -14.32 -4.73 -25.44
N HIS A 600 -13.59 -5.70 -26.00
CA HIS A 600 -12.29 -5.45 -26.64
C HIS A 600 -12.40 -4.47 -27.83
N ASP A 601 -13.36 -4.69 -28.72
CA ASP A 601 -13.59 -3.86 -29.90
C ASP A 601 -13.96 -2.41 -29.52
N LEU A 602 -14.69 -2.22 -28.42
CA LEU A 602 -14.99 -0.89 -27.89
C LEU A 602 -13.70 -0.14 -27.51
N TYR A 603 -12.82 -0.78 -26.74
CA TYR A 603 -11.56 -0.16 -26.32
C TYR A 603 -10.60 0.08 -27.49
N ALA A 604 -10.54 -0.87 -28.44
CA ALA A 604 -9.73 -0.75 -29.64
C ALA A 604 -10.21 0.38 -30.56
N ARG A 605 -11.53 0.52 -30.76
CA ARG A 605 -12.14 1.57 -31.59
C ARG A 605 -11.80 2.98 -31.09
N HIS A 606 -11.79 3.17 -29.78
CA HIS A 606 -11.44 4.45 -29.14
C HIS A 606 -9.94 4.63 -28.92
N ASN A 607 -9.14 3.62 -29.25
CA ASN A 607 -7.71 3.55 -28.99
C ASN A 607 -7.37 3.94 -27.53
N VAL A 608 -8.05 3.30 -26.59
CA VAL A 608 -8.03 3.70 -25.17
C VAL A 608 -6.60 3.69 -24.59
N LYS A 609 -5.76 2.72 -24.96
CA LYS A 609 -4.35 2.65 -24.54
C LYS A 609 -3.58 3.94 -24.87
N GLN A 610 -3.84 4.52 -26.03
CA GLN A 610 -3.16 5.72 -26.51
C GLN A 610 -3.66 6.93 -25.73
N LEU A 611 -4.97 7.02 -25.48
CA LEU A 611 -5.54 8.06 -24.62
C LEU A 611 -4.96 7.99 -23.20
N GLN A 612 -4.83 6.79 -22.63
CA GLN A 612 -4.20 6.58 -21.33
C GLN A 612 -2.75 7.04 -21.30
N LYS A 613 -1.98 6.80 -22.37
CA LYS A 613 -0.61 7.33 -22.51
C LYS A 613 -0.61 8.86 -22.60
N GLU A 614 -1.36 9.43 -23.54
CA GLU A 614 -1.41 10.86 -23.80
C GLU A 614 -1.76 11.67 -22.55
N MET A 615 -2.73 11.24 -21.73
CA MET A 615 -3.11 11.95 -20.50
C MET A 615 -1.94 12.17 -19.50
N PHE A 616 -0.86 11.40 -19.60
CA PHE A 616 0.30 11.47 -18.71
C PHE A 616 1.58 11.98 -19.39
N ARG A 617 1.49 12.46 -20.64
CA ARG A 617 2.61 13.11 -21.36
C ARG A 617 2.48 14.64 -21.33
N LYS A 618 3.61 15.34 -21.15
CA LYS A 618 3.65 16.82 -21.06
C LYS A 618 2.99 17.49 -22.26
N GLU A 619 3.23 16.98 -23.46
CA GLU A 619 2.68 17.52 -24.71
C GLU A 619 1.14 17.55 -24.72
N HIS A 620 0.50 16.67 -23.96
CA HIS A 620 -0.94 16.47 -23.95
C HIS A 620 -1.60 16.81 -22.61
N PHE A 621 -0.83 17.35 -21.64
CA PHE A 621 -1.42 17.79 -20.38
C PHE A 621 -2.52 18.84 -20.62
N PRO A 622 -3.64 18.76 -19.87
CA PRO A 622 -4.61 19.83 -19.84
C PRO A 622 -3.95 21.17 -19.53
N ARG A 623 -4.32 22.21 -20.28
CA ARG A 623 -3.78 23.56 -20.06
C ARG A 623 -4.24 24.08 -18.70
N VAL A 624 -3.30 24.50 -17.87
CA VAL A 624 -3.58 25.19 -16.60
C VAL A 624 -4.07 26.61 -16.90
N SER A 625 -5.28 26.96 -16.45
CA SER A 625 -5.88 28.29 -16.62
C SER A 625 -6.08 29.04 -15.30
N MET A 626 -6.13 28.32 -14.19
CA MET A 626 -6.42 28.86 -12.86
C MET A 626 -5.62 28.05 -11.83
N ASN A 627 -5.17 28.70 -10.74
CA ASN A 627 -4.51 27.95 -9.67
C ASN A 627 -5.52 26.96 -9.05
N PRO A 628 -5.14 25.71 -8.73
CA PRO A 628 -6.08 24.73 -8.17
C PRO A 628 -6.78 25.19 -6.88
N GLN A 629 -6.11 25.98 -6.03
CA GLN A 629 -6.72 26.57 -4.84
C GLN A 629 -7.81 27.58 -5.20
N GLU A 630 -7.57 28.42 -6.20
CA GLU A 630 -8.55 29.41 -6.69
C GLU A 630 -9.77 28.71 -7.31
N ALA A 631 -9.54 27.66 -8.10
CA ALA A 631 -10.61 26.85 -8.69
C ALA A 631 -11.48 26.20 -7.59
N ASN A 632 -10.84 25.66 -6.55
CA ASN A 632 -11.54 25.12 -5.39
C ASN A 632 -12.32 26.21 -4.62
N TYR A 633 -11.78 27.42 -4.48
CA TYR A 633 -12.52 28.53 -3.87
C TYR A 633 -13.73 28.96 -4.69
N ALA A 634 -13.61 29.01 -6.01
CA ALA A 634 -14.73 29.28 -6.91
C ALA A 634 -15.81 28.20 -6.80
N TYR A 635 -15.41 26.92 -6.75
CA TYR A 635 -16.32 25.80 -6.48
C TYR A 635 -17.08 25.97 -5.16
N LEU A 636 -16.37 26.23 -4.05
CA LEU A 636 -16.98 26.42 -2.73
C LEU A 636 -17.91 27.64 -2.65
N ARG A 637 -17.68 28.66 -3.49
CA ARG A 637 -18.56 29.85 -3.60
C ARG A 637 -19.78 29.62 -4.50
N GLY A 638 -19.91 28.45 -5.12
CA GLY A 638 -20.98 28.17 -6.09
C GLY A 638 -20.81 28.91 -7.42
N GLU A 639 -19.59 29.36 -7.73
CA GLU A 639 -19.24 30.05 -8.99
C GLU A 639 -19.05 29.07 -10.16
N VAL A 640 -19.85 28.00 -10.15
CA VAL A 640 -19.76 26.85 -11.05
C VAL A 640 -21.10 26.54 -11.68
N GLU A 641 -21.06 25.81 -12.78
CA GLU A 641 -22.23 25.20 -13.40
C GLU A 641 -21.93 23.73 -13.72
N LEU A 642 -22.96 22.90 -13.65
CA LEU A 642 -22.90 21.49 -14.02
C LEU A 642 -23.23 21.38 -15.50
N VAL A 643 -22.32 20.79 -16.29
CA VAL A 643 -22.49 20.62 -17.74
C VAL A 643 -22.28 19.18 -18.14
N ARG A 644 -22.87 18.76 -19.27
CA ARG A 644 -22.58 17.46 -19.85
C ARG A 644 -21.12 17.40 -20.27
N LEU A 645 -20.51 16.23 -20.21
CA LEU A 645 -19.12 16.04 -20.56
C LEU A 645 -18.76 16.59 -21.95
N PRO A 646 -19.54 16.38 -23.03
CA PRO A 646 -19.24 16.97 -24.35
C PRO A 646 -19.27 18.50 -24.35
N ASP A 647 -20.07 19.12 -23.47
CA ASP A 647 -20.19 20.58 -23.37
C ASP A 647 -19.08 21.19 -22.48
N ALA A 648 -18.23 20.36 -21.87
CA ALA A 648 -17.12 20.79 -21.04
C ALA A 648 -15.87 21.20 -21.84
N GLU A 649 -15.79 20.89 -23.14
CA GLU A 649 -14.60 21.21 -23.94
C GLU A 649 -14.26 22.71 -23.89
N GLY A 650 -13.01 23.03 -23.58
CA GLY A 650 -12.54 24.41 -23.45
C GLY A 650 -12.96 25.12 -22.14
N ARG A 651 -13.68 24.43 -21.24
CA ARG A 651 -14.12 24.96 -19.95
C ARG A 651 -13.12 24.60 -18.84
N ILE A 652 -13.01 25.47 -17.84
CA ILE A 652 -12.12 25.25 -16.68
C ILE A 652 -12.81 24.27 -15.73
N ALA A 653 -12.16 23.15 -15.43
CA ALA A 653 -12.63 22.17 -14.47
C ALA A 653 -12.68 22.78 -13.05
N ALA A 654 -13.80 22.63 -12.37
CA ALA A 654 -13.94 23.07 -10.98
C ALA A 654 -13.46 21.99 -9.98
N GLU A 655 -13.51 20.73 -10.40
CA GLU A 655 -13.12 19.56 -9.62
C GLU A 655 -12.08 18.73 -10.38
N GLY A 656 -11.43 17.83 -9.65
CA GLY A 656 -10.48 16.90 -10.24
C GLY A 656 -11.17 15.65 -10.75
N ALA A 657 -10.98 15.30 -12.02
CA ALA A 657 -11.60 14.12 -12.64
C ALA A 657 -10.66 12.91 -12.57
N LEU A 658 -11.16 11.81 -12.00
CA LEU A 658 -10.38 10.59 -11.71
C LEU A 658 -11.15 9.35 -12.21
N PRO A 659 -10.73 8.74 -13.32
CA PRO A 659 -11.28 7.48 -13.82
C PRO A 659 -10.49 6.27 -13.30
N TYR A 660 -11.13 5.10 -13.23
CA TYR A 660 -10.47 3.81 -13.03
C TYR A 660 -10.62 2.91 -14.26
N PRO A 661 -9.52 2.50 -14.91
CA PRO A 661 -8.12 2.96 -14.72
C PRO A 661 -7.87 4.44 -15.12
N PRO A 662 -6.75 5.06 -14.67
CA PRO A 662 -5.70 4.48 -13.82
C PRO A 662 -5.89 4.72 -12.31
N GLY A 663 -6.94 5.44 -11.89
CA GLY A 663 -7.13 5.79 -10.47
C GLY A 663 -6.34 7.01 -10.02
N VAL A 664 -5.94 7.88 -10.95
CA VAL A 664 -5.20 9.13 -10.72
C VAL A 664 -5.93 10.28 -11.42
N LEU A 665 -5.76 11.51 -10.93
CA LEU A 665 -6.36 12.69 -11.56
C LEU A 665 -5.85 12.88 -12.99
N CYS A 666 -6.78 12.88 -13.94
CA CYS A 666 -6.50 13.16 -15.35
C CYS A 666 -6.75 14.65 -15.68
N VAL A 667 -7.70 15.29 -15.00
CA VAL A 667 -7.86 16.75 -14.94
C VAL A 667 -7.77 17.20 -13.50
N VAL A 668 -6.99 18.24 -13.23
CA VAL A 668 -6.87 18.89 -11.92
C VAL A 668 -7.75 20.15 -11.90
N PRO A 669 -8.36 20.54 -10.76
CA PRO A 669 -9.10 21.79 -10.68
C PRO A 669 -8.28 22.97 -11.22
N GLY A 670 -8.89 23.80 -12.06
CA GLY A 670 -8.23 24.92 -12.72
C GLY A 670 -7.57 24.60 -14.07
N GLU A 671 -7.47 23.32 -14.45
CA GLU A 671 -7.13 22.90 -15.80
C GLU A 671 -8.34 22.97 -16.74
N ILE A 672 -8.09 23.05 -18.05
CA ILE A 672 -9.14 23.12 -19.09
C ILE A 672 -9.45 21.72 -19.60
N TRP A 673 -10.74 21.35 -19.61
CA TRP A 673 -11.23 20.11 -20.23
C TRP A 673 -10.98 20.09 -21.75
N GLY A 674 -10.48 18.97 -22.25
CA GLY A 674 -10.26 18.75 -23.69
C GLY A 674 -9.31 17.58 -23.97
N GLY A 675 -8.87 17.48 -25.22
CA GLY A 675 -7.78 16.59 -25.64
C GLY A 675 -7.99 15.11 -25.33
N ALA A 676 -6.94 14.43 -24.87
CA ALA A 676 -6.99 13.00 -24.53
C ALA A 676 -7.93 12.70 -23.37
N VAL A 677 -8.00 13.59 -22.36
CA VAL A 677 -8.80 13.34 -21.16
C VAL A 677 -10.29 13.34 -21.49
N LEU A 678 -10.77 14.34 -22.23
CA LEU A 678 -12.17 14.41 -22.62
C LEU A 678 -12.58 13.19 -23.45
N ARG A 679 -11.77 12.83 -24.46
CA ARG A 679 -12.00 11.64 -25.30
C ARG A 679 -12.02 10.35 -24.49
N TYR A 680 -11.15 10.21 -23.50
CA TYR A 680 -11.12 9.03 -22.64
C TYR A 680 -12.40 8.91 -21.82
N PHE A 681 -12.83 9.98 -21.15
CA PHE A 681 -14.09 9.97 -20.40
C PHE A 681 -15.31 9.73 -21.29
N SER A 682 -15.31 10.21 -22.54
CA SER A 682 -16.37 9.91 -23.51
C SER A 682 -16.40 8.43 -23.89
N ALA A 683 -15.25 7.78 -24.07
CA ALA A 683 -15.17 6.35 -24.32
C ALA A 683 -15.70 5.54 -23.11
N LEU A 684 -15.40 5.97 -21.88
CA LEU A 684 -15.94 5.36 -20.66
C LEU A 684 -17.46 5.54 -20.54
N GLU A 685 -18.00 6.72 -20.90
CA GLU A 685 -19.46 6.95 -20.95
C GLU A 685 -20.15 5.99 -21.94
N GLU A 686 -19.57 5.77 -23.12
CA GLU A 686 -20.11 4.81 -24.09
C GLU A 686 -20.12 3.39 -23.49
N GLY A 687 -19.02 2.98 -22.85
CA GLY A 687 -18.92 1.69 -22.18
C GLY A 687 -19.96 1.48 -21.09
N ILE A 688 -20.26 2.50 -20.27
CA ILE A 688 -21.30 2.45 -19.23
C ILE A 688 -22.67 2.09 -19.81
N ASN A 689 -22.97 2.54 -21.03
CA ASN A 689 -24.25 2.29 -21.68
C ASN A 689 -24.28 0.95 -22.44
N LEU A 690 -23.17 0.57 -23.10
CA LEU A 690 -23.13 -0.65 -23.92
C LEU A 690 -22.93 -1.93 -23.11
N LEU A 691 -22.26 -1.84 -21.95
CA LEU A 691 -21.76 -2.96 -21.16
C LEU A 691 -22.26 -2.90 -19.71
N PRO A 692 -23.58 -2.98 -19.45
CA PRO A 692 -24.11 -2.96 -18.09
C PRO A 692 -23.54 -4.11 -17.26
N GLY A 693 -23.15 -3.82 -16.01
CA GLY A 693 -22.42 -4.73 -15.14
C GLY A 693 -20.89 -4.57 -15.18
N PHE A 694 -20.35 -3.81 -16.15
CA PHE A 694 -18.91 -3.56 -16.31
C PHE A 694 -18.54 -2.07 -16.32
N ALA A 695 -19.38 -1.23 -15.73
CA ALA A 695 -19.14 0.20 -15.64
C ALA A 695 -17.86 0.51 -14.83
N PRO A 696 -16.93 1.34 -15.35
CA PRO A 696 -15.77 1.79 -14.61
C PRO A 696 -16.18 2.71 -13.46
N GLU A 697 -15.33 2.79 -12.44
CA GLU A 697 -15.48 3.79 -11.38
C GLU A 697 -15.00 5.16 -11.88
N LEU A 698 -15.83 6.19 -11.71
CA LEU A 698 -15.53 7.56 -12.08
C LEU A 698 -15.75 8.47 -10.86
N GLN A 699 -14.77 9.31 -10.54
CA GLN A 699 -14.84 10.32 -9.48
C GLN A 699 -14.60 11.73 -10.05
N GLY A 700 -15.19 12.76 -9.41
CA GLY A 700 -15.12 14.14 -9.88
C GLY A 700 -15.97 14.44 -11.12
N VAL A 701 -16.82 13.48 -11.49
CA VAL A 701 -17.87 13.58 -12.50
C VAL A 701 -19.11 12.87 -11.96
N TYR A 702 -20.26 13.12 -12.56
CA TYR A 702 -21.56 12.64 -12.10
C TYR A 702 -22.28 11.91 -13.21
N ILE A 703 -22.80 10.73 -12.92
CA ILE A 703 -23.57 9.95 -13.90
C ILE A 703 -25.05 10.25 -13.64
N GLU A 704 -25.72 10.83 -14.62
CA GLU A 704 -27.16 11.08 -14.60
C GLU A 704 -27.85 10.29 -15.72
N GLU A 705 -29.07 9.83 -15.47
CA GLU A 705 -29.87 9.13 -16.47
C GLU A 705 -30.86 10.09 -17.11
N HIS A 706 -30.79 10.22 -18.44
CA HIS A 706 -31.66 11.06 -19.26
C HIS A 706 -32.13 10.24 -20.48
N ASP A 707 -33.44 10.15 -20.69
CA ASP A 707 -34.06 9.38 -21.79
C ASP A 707 -33.58 7.92 -21.89
N GLY A 708 -33.37 7.26 -20.74
CA GLY A 708 -32.90 5.87 -20.67
C GLY A 708 -31.42 5.68 -21.00
N ARG A 709 -30.65 6.78 -21.13
CA ARG A 709 -29.20 6.75 -21.35
C ARG A 709 -28.47 7.41 -20.18
N LYS A 710 -27.39 6.77 -19.71
CA LYS A 710 -26.50 7.35 -18.71
C LYS A 710 -25.55 8.34 -19.38
N GLN A 711 -25.49 9.55 -18.86
CA GLN A 711 -24.64 10.65 -19.32
C GLN A 711 -23.70 11.07 -18.20
N VAL A 712 -22.47 11.43 -18.55
CA VAL A 712 -21.47 11.96 -17.62
C VAL A 712 -21.55 13.47 -17.60
N TRP A 713 -21.59 14.05 -16.41
CA TRP A 713 -21.66 15.49 -16.13
C TRP A 713 -20.48 15.91 -15.26
N CYS A 714 -20.06 17.17 -15.36
CA CYS A 714 -18.95 17.69 -14.57
C CYS A 714 -19.15 19.16 -14.22
N TYR A 715 -18.62 19.59 -13.07
CA TYR A 715 -18.63 21.00 -12.70
C TYR A 715 -17.51 21.76 -13.40
N VAL A 716 -17.89 22.87 -14.01
CA VAL A 716 -16.97 23.82 -14.65
C VAL A 716 -17.14 25.21 -14.06
N ILE A 717 -16.07 26.01 -14.07
CA ILE A 717 -16.12 27.40 -13.61
C ILE A 717 -17.01 28.22 -14.58
N LYS A 718 -17.91 29.04 -14.00
CA LYS A 718 -18.75 29.97 -14.78
C LYS A 718 -17.88 31.03 -15.47
N PRO A 719 -18.20 31.43 -16.73
CA PRO A 719 -17.52 32.55 -17.37
C PRO A 719 -17.75 33.84 -16.56
N ARG A 720 -16.72 34.70 -16.44
CA ARG A 720 -16.78 35.94 -15.64
C ARG A 720 -17.93 36.89 -16.03
N ASP A 721 -18.39 36.84 -17.28
CA ASP A 721 -19.51 37.68 -17.76
C ASP A 721 -20.87 37.29 -17.14
N ALA A 722 -21.02 36.05 -16.64
CA ALA A 722 -22.22 35.59 -15.94
C ALA A 722 -22.24 35.98 -14.45
N GLN A 723 -21.09 36.34 -13.85
CA GLN A 723 -21.00 36.71 -12.43
C GLN A 723 -21.52 38.13 -12.13
N SER A 724 -21.60 39.00 -13.15
CA SER A 724 -22.14 40.36 -13.02
C SER A 724 -23.65 40.43 -12.77
N ALA A 725 -24.40 39.34 -12.99
CA ALA A 725 -25.86 39.35 -12.84
C ALA A 725 -26.32 39.18 -11.38
N LEU A 726 -25.53 38.51 -10.54
CA LEU A 726 -25.90 38.19 -9.14
C LEU A 726 -25.65 39.34 -8.15
N LEU A 727 -24.84 40.33 -8.50
CA LEU A 727 -24.59 41.52 -7.65
C LEU A 727 -25.60 42.66 -7.89
N LYS A 728 -26.55 42.48 -8.81
CA LYS A 728 -27.62 43.46 -9.07
C LYS A 728 -28.98 42.92 -8.63
N GLY A 729 -29.17 42.85 -7.32
CA GLY A 729 -30.52 42.97 -6.77
C GLY A 729 -30.92 41.92 -5.76
N GLU A 730 -30.29 41.92 -4.60
CA GLU A 730 -31.01 41.73 -3.34
C GLU A 730 -30.50 42.81 -2.37
N LYS A 731 -31.36 43.79 -2.07
CA LYS A 731 -31.11 44.72 -0.97
C LYS A 731 -31.47 43.97 0.32
N LEU A 732 -30.49 43.94 1.23
CA LEU A 732 -30.55 43.43 2.61
C LEU A 732 -31.86 43.74 3.34
#